data_AF-A0AA42LMS0-F1
#
_entry.id   AF-A0AA42LMS0-F1
#
_cell.length_a   1.000
_cell.length_b   1.000
_cell.length_c   1.000
_cell.angle_alpha   90.00
_cell.angle_beta   90.00
_cell.angle_gamma   90.00
#
_symmetry.space_group_name_H-M   'P 1'
#
loop_
_entity.id
_entity.type
_entity.pdbx_description
1 polymer ?
#
loop_
_entity_poly.entity_id
_entity_poly.type
_entity_poly.pdbx_seq_one_letter_code
_entity_poly.pdbx_strand_id
1 'polypeptide(L)'
;MPIAFNRVYLESAGYFMPGEAVSNDAMDSYIAPLNRMSSRIKSRILAENGIKQRYYAIDPEGQTVYTNAQLAANAIRDCLRRNDSDLSAVSLLTSGSSGGDALMPGFANMIQGELAAQPMETLSVHGICAAGVSAIQVAAQGVEMGGHASALAVASELPSRLFKRSRFAARGYDADFDAHFLRWMLSDGAGALLLGNSGRALAGASQGVRLKLKWVHQRSFSGDYPVCMQLGLSADRQKGHLDYPSWNEAEADGALSLRQDIRLLPHLFDIGIHEYAKLVRDGWLDPDQVDHFLCHYSSEKFIPVVEDLMEKAGLVIPRERWFSNLAWRGNTGAASILIMLAEFLETREIKPGEQIFCYIPESGRFMAAYMLLEAEAVHAPAVAGSAMPTANSTASPAASRTALFAQHHDTQSDDADAIAPPHDPDMAPQGLGQLLTELAAIWHDYRSRVWRTPVVRRLRNRQFQTADYLNWMENWIPQVREGSKWMREGAASLTEQYAPLAALIDMHAGEEQNDFQILFQDYRTAGGAVDNIDALRRNPGGEALNAYLHGLAATRDPIGLLGAIYIIEGTGQRIVPALLPLLKASLKLPPDAFRFLEYHGHNDEHHLARWLSAVELALDCDEDGRAEQRIADTARRTAALYLMQFHHVMEGDAA
;
A
#
# COMPACT_ATOMS: atom_id res chain seq x y z
N MET A 1 0.61 -13.73 4.75
CA MET A 1 -0.16 -14.68 5.57
C MET A 1 -0.81 -13.93 6.71
N PRO A 2 -2.15 -13.96 6.76
CA PRO A 2 -2.96 -13.53 7.90
C PRO A 2 -2.63 -14.32 9.19
N ILE A 3 -2.97 -13.71 10.33
CA ILE A 3 -2.92 -14.34 11.65
C ILE A 3 -4.32 -14.86 11.97
N ALA A 4 -4.48 -16.18 12.02
CA ALA A 4 -5.75 -16.83 12.27
C ALA A 4 -6.00 -17.05 13.77
N PHE A 5 -7.27 -17.01 14.16
CA PHE A 5 -7.72 -17.25 15.53
C PHE A 5 -8.82 -18.33 15.54
N ASN A 6 -8.73 -19.23 16.52
CA ASN A 6 -9.64 -20.35 16.67
C ASN A 6 -10.64 -20.14 17.82
N ARG A 7 -10.21 -19.41 18.86
CA ARG A 7 -10.94 -19.29 20.12
C ARG A 7 -11.21 -17.84 20.55
N VAL A 8 -11.00 -16.87 19.65
CA VAL A 8 -11.20 -15.45 19.94
C VAL A 8 -12.56 -14.99 19.41
N TYR A 9 -13.37 -14.46 20.32
CA TYR A 9 -14.68 -13.90 20.02
C TYR A 9 -14.71 -12.42 20.40
N LEU A 10 -15.37 -11.63 19.56
CA LEU A 10 -15.82 -10.30 19.93
C LEU A 10 -17.03 -10.46 20.86
N GLU A 11 -16.84 -10.14 22.13
CA GLU A 11 -17.88 -10.29 23.16
C GLU A 11 -18.70 -9.00 23.33
N SER A 12 -18.06 -7.85 23.07
CA SER A 12 -18.74 -6.55 23.10
C SER A 12 -18.00 -5.52 22.27
N ALA A 13 -18.71 -4.48 21.86
CA ALA A 13 -18.18 -3.31 21.20
C ALA A 13 -18.90 -2.06 21.72
N GLY A 14 -18.16 -0.99 21.97
CA GLY A 14 -18.69 0.29 22.43
C GLY A 14 -17.95 1.47 21.82
N TYR A 15 -18.54 2.66 21.93
CA TYR A 15 -17.95 3.87 21.39
C TYR A 15 -18.34 5.10 22.21
N PHE A 16 -17.58 6.18 22.01
CA PHE A 16 -17.86 7.48 22.60
C PHE A 16 -17.55 8.61 21.62
N MET A 17 -18.54 9.47 21.39
CA MET A 17 -18.40 10.70 20.61
C MET A 17 -18.49 11.89 21.57
N PRO A 18 -17.50 12.80 21.61
CA PRO A 18 -17.51 13.91 22.56
C PRO A 18 -18.51 15.00 22.18
N GLY A 19 -19.32 15.42 23.15
CA GLY A 19 -20.26 16.53 23.00
C GLY A 19 -21.37 16.26 21.99
N GLU A 20 -21.99 17.34 21.52
CA GLU A 20 -23.03 17.30 20.49
C GLU A 20 -22.43 17.18 19.09
N ALA A 21 -23.22 16.68 18.14
CA ALA A 21 -22.83 16.62 16.74
C ALA A 21 -22.62 18.04 16.17
N VAL A 22 -21.44 18.28 15.59
CA VAL A 22 -21.04 19.55 14.99
C VAL A 22 -21.22 19.47 13.47
N SER A 23 -22.08 20.33 12.92
CA SER A 23 -22.33 20.41 11.48
C SER A 23 -21.18 21.08 10.72
N ASN A 24 -21.19 20.96 9.38
CA ASN A 24 -20.29 21.69 8.47
C ASN A 24 -20.25 23.21 8.73
N ASP A 25 -21.40 23.80 9.06
CA ASP A 25 -21.50 25.24 9.28
C ASP A 25 -20.95 25.64 10.66
N ALA A 26 -21.19 24.80 11.68
CA ALA A 26 -20.78 25.06 13.06
C ALA A 26 -19.29 24.77 13.34
N MET A 27 -18.60 24.01 12.48
CA MET A 27 -17.22 23.58 12.77
C MET A 27 -16.21 24.74 12.91
N ASP A 28 -16.46 25.89 12.29
CA ASP A 28 -15.57 27.05 12.35
C ASP A 28 -15.53 27.67 13.75
N SER A 29 -16.57 27.42 14.58
CA SER A 29 -16.56 27.80 15.99
C SER A 29 -15.49 27.06 16.80
N TYR A 30 -15.09 25.86 16.37
CA TYR A 30 -14.10 25.03 17.06
C TYR A 30 -12.72 25.12 16.41
N ILE A 31 -12.68 25.11 15.07
CA ILE A 31 -11.44 25.13 14.28
C ILE A 31 -11.45 26.28 13.29
N ALA A 32 -11.41 27.49 13.83
CA ALA A 32 -11.55 28.74 13.08
C ALA A 32 -10.65 28.84 11.82
N PRO A 33 -11.12 29.48 10.74
CA PRO A 33 -10.32 29.79 9.55
C PRO A 33 -8.98 30.46 9.90
N LEU A 34 -7.90 30.05 9.22
CA LEU A 34 -6.57 30.63 9.45
C LEU A 34 -6.42 31.95 8.70
N ASN A 35 -6.84 31.95 7.43
CA ASN A 35 -6.64 33.04 6.47
C ASN A 35 -7.76 33.03 5.40
N ARG A 36 -7.68 33.95 4.43
CA ARG A 36 -8.69 34.12 3.36
C ARG A 36 -8.89 32.88 2.47
N MET A 37 -7.90 31.99 2.37
CA MET A 37 -8.00 30.77 1.55
C MET A 37 -8.78 29.65 2.26
N SER A 38 -8.87 29.70 3.59
CA SER A 38 -9.46 28.64 4.42
C SER A 38 -10.87 28.29 3.99
N SER A 39 -11.74 29.28 3.75
CA SER A 39 -13.14 29.03 3.36
C SER A 39 -13.25 28.31 2.01
N ARG A 40 -12.43 28.70 1.02
CA ARG A 40 -12.42 28.04 -0.30
C ARG A 40 -11.94 26.59 -0.21
N ILE A 41 -10.90 26.33 0.58
CA ILE A 41 -10.36 24.99 0.79
C ILE A 41 -11.39 24.11 1.54
N LYS A 42 -11.99 24.64 2.62
CA LYS A 42 -13.06 23.98 3.38
C LYS A 42 -14.22 23.57 2.47
N SER A 43 -14.77 24.50 1.69
CA SER A 43 -15.91 24.21 0.79
C SER A 43 -15.60 23.09 -0.20
N ARG A 44 -14.39 23.07 -0.78
CA ARG A 44 -13.97 22.02 -1.70
C ARG A 44 -13.86 20.66 -1.00
N ILE A 45 -13.20 20.61 0.16
CA ILE A 45 -12.98 19.35 0.88
C ILE A 45 -14.30 18.75 1.38
N LEU A 46 -15.19 19.57 1.95
CA LEU A 46 -16.49 19.10 2.44
C LEU A 46 -17.43 18.66 1.32
N ALA A 47 -17.28 19.20 0.10
CA ALA A 47 -18.04 18.75 -1.06
C ALA A 47 -17.59 17.36 -1.54
N GLU A 48 -16.32 17.02 -1.34
CA GLU A 48 -15.74 15.75 -1.80
C GLU A 48 -15.76 14.66 -0.70
N ASN A 49 -15.63 15.01 0.58
CA ASN A 49 -15.42 14.02 1.64
C ASN A 49 -16.69 13.35 2.17
N GLY A 50 -17.86 13.92 1.89
CA GLY A 50 -19.15 13.36 2.30
C GLY A 50 -19.55 13.58 3.76
N ILE A 51 -18.65 14.08 4.60
CA ILE A 51 -18.90 14.24 6.04
C ILE A 51 -19.93 15.37 6.27
N LYS A 52 -21.02 15.07 6.98
CA LYS A 52 -22.10 16.02 7.29
C LYS A 52 -22.02 16.57 8.72
N GLN A 53 -21.55 15.74 9.64
CA GLN A 53 -21.31 16.12 11.03
C GLN A 53 -20.08 15.40 11.60
N ARG A 54 -19.55 15.93 12.69
CA ARG A 54 -18.39 15.39 13.44
C ARG A 54 -18.47 15.80 14.90
N TYR A 55 -17.46 15.42 15.67
CA TYR A 55 -17.41 15.67 17.10
C TYR A 55 -16.04 16.21 17.49
N TYR A 56 -16.02 17.09 18.48
CA TYR A 56 -14.81 17.70 19.01
C TYR A 56 -14.81 17.64 20.53
N ALA A 57 -13.70 17.21 21.11
CA ALA A 57 -13.43 17.22 22.53
C ALA A 57 -12.74 18.51 22.99
N ILE A 58 -12.98 19.60 22.24
CA ILE A 58 -12.65 20.97 22.61
C ILE A 58 -13.91 21.83 22.58
N ASP A 59 -13.96 22.89 23.38
CA ASP A 59 -15.01 23.92 23.28
C ASP A 59 -14.68 24.97 22.19
N PRO A 60 -15.62 25.90 21.87
CA PRO A 60 -15.37 26.96 20.90
C PRO A 60 -14.22 27.92 21.26
N GLU A 61 -13.87 28.02 22.55
CA GLU A 61 -12.72 28.76 23.05
C GLU A 61 -11.39 27.99 22.88
N GLY A 62 -11.47 26.75 22.40
CA GLY A 62 -10.33 25.87 22.18
C GLY A 62 -9.77 25.25 23.46
N GLN A 63 -10.53 25.20 24.56
CA GLN A 63 -10.17 24.42 25.75
C GLN A 63 -10.55 22.96 25.56
N THR A 64 -9.72 22.05 26.07
CA THR A 64 -10.02 20.61 26.03
C THR A 64 -11.09 20.27 27.06
N VAL A 65 -12.22 19.70 26.61
CA VAL A 65 -13.33 19.28 27.49
C VAL A 65 -13.27 17.79 27.86
N TYR A 66 -12.65 16.96 27.02
CA TYR A 66 -12.27 15.59 27.33
C TYR A 66 -10.82 15.36 26.90
N THR A 67 -10.00 14.77 27.77
CA THR A 67 -8.68 14.26 27.39
C THR A 67 -8.83 13.04 26.48
N ASN A 68 -7.79 12.68 25.73
CA ASN A 68 -7.86 11.49 24.87
C ASN A 68 -8.04 10.21 25.72
N ALA A 69 -7.43 10.16 26.90
CA ALA A 69 -7.64 9.08 27.86
C ALA A 69 -9.10 9.00 28.36
N GLN A 70 -9.76 10.14 28.58
CA GLN A 70 -11.17 10.19 28.96
C GLN A 70 -12.10 9.70 27.84
N LEU A 71 -11.80 10.05 26.58
CA LEU A 71 -12.55 9.53 25.42
C LEU A 71 -12.48 7.99 25.37
N ALA A 72 -11.26 7.45 25.46
CA ALA A 72 -11.02 6.01 25.51
C ALA A 72 -11.72 5.34 26.70
N ALA A 73 -11.59 5.91 27.90
CA ALA A 73 -12.24 5.39 29.11
C ALA A 73 -13.77 5.36 28.99
N ASN A 74 -14.38 6.37 28.37
CA ASN A 74 -15.82 6.39 28.13
C ASN A 74 -16.27 5.35 27.09
N ALA A 75 -15.49 5.13 26.02
CA ALA A 75 -15.77 4.06 25.06
C ALA A 75 -15.66 2.67 25.72
N ILE A 76 -14.69 2.46 26.61
CA ILE A 76 -14.55 1.21 27.39
C ILE A 76 -15.75 1.03 28.32
N ARG A 77 -16.16 2.06 29.07
CA ARG A 77 -17.34 2.01 29.93
C ARG A 77 -18.60 1.65 29.14
N ASP A 78 -18.76 2.22 27.95
CA ASP A 78 -19.85 1.88 27.04
C ASP A 78 -19.79 0.40 26.59
N CYS A 79 -18.61 -0.05 26.16
CA CYS A 79 -18.36 -1.43 25.74
C CYS A 79 -18.66 -2.45 26.85
N LEU A 80 -18.19 -2.20 28.08
CA LEU A 80 -18.42 -3.09 29.22
C LEU A 80 -19.88 -3.11 29.66
N ARG A 81 -20.53 -1.94 29.69
CA ARG A 81 -21.96 -1.80 30.02
C ARG A 81 -22.87 -2.56 29.06
N ARG A 82 -22.56 -2.57 27.76
CA ARG A 82 -23.37 -3.27 26.74
C ARG A 82 -23.42 -4.80 26.95
N ASN A 83 -22.41 -5.39 27.57
CA ASN A 83 -22.31 -6.83 27.82
C ASN A 83 -22.31 -7.19 29.32
N ASP A 84 -22.74 -6.26 30.18
CA ASP A 84 -22.75 -6.42 31.64
C ASP A 84 -21.45 -7.05 32.19
N SER A 85 -20.32 -6.56 31.68
CA SER A 85 -18.99 -7.09 31.98
C SER A 85 -18.27 -6.20 32.99
N ASP A 86 -17.60 -6.80 33.97
CA ASP A 86 -16.80 -6.07 34.94
C ASP A 86 -15.39 -5.83 34.40
N LEU A 87 -14.88 -4.60 34.55
CA LEU A 87 -13.50 -4.24 34.24
C LEU A 87 -12.50 -5.10 35.02
N SER A 88 -12.86 -5.58 36.21
CA SER A 88 -12.01 -6.48 37.01
C SER A 88 -11.70 -7.82 36.34
N ALA A 89 -12.49 -8.24 35.35
CA ALA A 89 -12.27 -9.46 34.58
C ALA A 89 -11.27 -9.27 33.42
N VAL A 90 -10.92 -8.03 33.08
CA VAL A 90 -10.00 -7.71 31.99
C VAL A 90 -8.57 -7.71 32.51
N SER A 91 -7.70 -8.50 31.87
CA SER A 91 -6.29 -8.66 32.27
C SER A 91 -5.29 -8.05 31.29
N LEU A 92 -5.75 -7.57 30.15
CA LEU A 92 -4.95 -6.90 29.12
C LEU A 92 -5.73 -5.72 28.52
N LEU A 93 -5.09 -4.55 28.46
CA LEU A 93 -5.59 -3.37 27.75
C LEU A 93 -4.59 -2.97 26.66
N THR A 94 -5.02 -3.08 25.42
CA THR A 94 -4.27 -2.63 24.24
C THR A 94 -4.88 -1.34 23.70
N SER A 95 -4.05 -0.38 23.31
CA SER A 95 -4.50 0.86 22.69
C SER A 95 -3.85 1.11 21.33
N GLY A 96 -4.59 1.71 20.40
CA GLY A 96 -4.11 2.16 19.09
C GLY A 96 -4.49 3.61 18.84
N SER A 97 -3.52 4.49 18.60
CA SER A 97 -3.79 5.93 18.44
C SER A 97 -2.64 6.68 17.75
N SER A 98 -2.97 7.77 17.06
CA SER A 98 -2.02 8.78 16.57
C SER A 98 -1.28 9.53 17.67
N GLY A 99 -1.76 9.44 18.91
CA GLY A 99 -1.07 10.01 20.08
C GLY A 99 -1.97 10.16 21.30
N GLY A 100 -1.41 9.92 22.47
CA GLY A 100 -2.10 10.13 23.75
C GLY A 100 -2.16 11.60 24.16
N ASP A 101 -2.45 11.84 25.44
CA ASP A 101 -2.35 13.17 26.05
C ASP A 101 -0.92 13.58 26.37
N ALA A 102 -0.03 12.61 26.51
CA ALA A 102 1.38 12.78 26.77
C ALA A 102 2.20 12.04 25.70
N LEU A 103 3.45 12.49 25.47
CA LEU A 103 4.40 11.78 24.59
C LEU A 103 4.89 10.46 25.22
N MET A 104 4.94 10.42 26.56
CA MET A 104 5.24 9.26 27.38
C MET A 104 4.58 9.44 28.76
N PRO A 105 4.13 8.38 29.46
CA PRO A 105 4.25 6.95 29.15
C PRO A 105 3.28 6.49 28.03
N GLY A 106 3.21 5.18 27.79
CA GLY A 106 2.29 4.60 26.81
C GLY A 106 0.83 4.98 27.06
N PHE A 107 0.08 5.22 26.00
CA PHE A 107 -1.31 5.68 26.09
C PHE A 107 -2.23 4.69 26.83
N ALA A 108 -2.00 3.38 26.70
CA ALA A 108 -2.72 2.36 27.47
C ALA A 108 -2.57 2.54 29.00
N ASN A 109 -1.39 2.96 29.48
CA ASN A 109 -1.19 3.26 30.91
C ASN A 109 -2.00 4.48 31.35
N MET A 110 -2.10 5.51 30.49
CA MET A 110 -2.93 6.69 30.76
C MET A 110 -4.41 6.32 30.86
N ILE A 111 -4.89 5.43 29.98
CA ILE A 111 -6.27 4.92 29.99
C ILE A 111 -6.54 4.09 31.26
N GLN A 112 -5.63 3.18 31.61
CA GLN A 112 -5.72 2.38 32.84
C GLN A 112 -5.83 3.28 34.08
N GLY A 113 -5.01 4.34 34.14
CA GLY A 113 -5.04 5.34 35.20
C GLY A 113 -6.36 6.11 35.26
N GLU A 114 -6.88 6.56 34.11
CA GLU A 114 -8.19 7.24 34.01
C GLU A 114 -9.36 6.35 34.44
N LEU A 115 -9.28 5.05 34.18
CA LEU A 115 -10.27 4.07 34.64
C LEU A 115 -10.14 3.72 36.12
N ALA A 116 -9.02 4.07 36.78
CA ALA A 116 -8.63 3.53 38.08
C ALA A 116 -8.70 1.99 38.11
N ALA A 117 -8.31 1.35 37.00
CA ALA A 117 -8.42 -0.09 36.84
C ALA A 117 -7.43 -0.85 37.73
N GLN A 118 -7.73 -2.12 38.00
CA GLN A 118 -6.79 -3.01 38.70
C GLN A 118 -5.49 -3.19 37.90
N PRO A 119 -4.41 -3.71 38.53
CA PRO A 119 -3.20 -4.08 37.80
C PRO A 119 -3.52 -5.05 36.65
N MET A 120 -3.09 -4.69 35.45
CA MET A 120 -3.28 -5.47 34.22
C MET A 120 -2.09 -5.23 33.28
N GLU A 121 -1.95 -6.07 32.27
CA GLU A 121 -1.01 -5.81 31.19
C GLU A 121 -1.51 -4.67 30.31
N THR A 122 -0.57 -3.82 29.85
CA THR A 122 -0.89 -2.68 28.99
C THR A 122 0.05 -2.65 27.80
N LEU A 123 -0.49 -2.36 26.61
CA LEU A 123 0.31 -2.20 25.39
C LEU A 123 -0.24 -1.04 24.55
N SER A 124 0.64 -0.15 24.11
CA SER A 124 0.26 1.01 23.29
C SER A 124 0.87 0.90 21.91
N VAL A 125 0.04 0.85 20.88
CA VAL A 125 0.43 0.97 19.47
C VAL A 125 0.30 2.42 19.06
N HIS A 126 1.42 3.01 18.66
CA HIS A 126 1.47 4.34 18.05
C HIS A 126 1.50 4.20 16.53
N GLY A 127 0.56 4.85 15.84
CA GLY A 127 0.37 4.79 14.39
C GLY A 127 -0.83 5.64 14.01
N ILE A 128 -1.35 5.55 12.79
CA ILE A 128 -2.53 6.35 12.38
C ILE A 128 -3.75 5.42 12.28
N CYS A 129 -4.44 5.35 11.14
CA CYS A 129 -5.73 4.68 11.03
C CYS A 129 -5.68 3.16 11.31
N ALA A 130 -4.59 2.47 10.96
CA ALA A 130 -4.46 1.03 11.16
C ALA A 130 -3.99 0.66 12.58
N ALA A 131 -3.59 1.63 13.41
CA ALA A 131 -3.16 1.38 14.79
C ALA A 131 -4.27 0.73 15.64
N GLY A 132 -5.54 1.05 15.38
CA GLY A 132 -6.68 0.40 16.04
C GLY A 132 -6.76 -1.10 15.73
N VAL A 133 -6.51 -1.51 14.49
CA VAL A 133 -6.47 -2.93 14.10
C VAL A 133 -5.27 -3.64 14.71
N SER A 134 -4.14 -2.96 14.83
CA SER A 134 -2.96 -3.52 15.52
C SER A 134 -3.23 -3.78 17.00
N ALA A 135 -3.96 -2.88 17.68
CA ALA A 135 -4.42 -3.11 19.05
C ALA A 135 -5.34 -4.34 19.15
N ILE A 136 -6.32 -4.45 18.23
CA ILE A 136 -7.20 -5.63 18.13
C ILE A 136 -6.39 -6.91 17.96
N GLN A 137 -5.41 -6.93 17.05
CA GLN A 137 -4.57 -8.09 16.78
C GLN A 137 -3.81 -8.54 18.03
N VAL A 138 -3.19 -7.60 18.76
CA VAL A 138 -2.43 -7.92 19.99
C VAL A 138 -3.36 -8.47 21.08
N ALA A 139 -4.52 -7.85 21.30
CA ALA A 139 -5.50 -8.34 22.26
C ALA A 139 -6.00 -9.75 21.89
N ALA A 140 -6.32 -9.98 20.62
CA ALA A 140 -6.73 -11.28 20.10
C ALA A 140 -5.65 -12.35 20.29
N GLN A 141 -4.39 -12.03 20.01
CA GLN A 141 -3.26 -12.94 20.23
C GLN A 141 -3.10 -13.31 21.72
N GLY A 142 -3.25 -12.34 22.62
CA GLY A 142 -3.22 -12.59 24.07
C GLY A 142 -4.30 -13.59 24.53
N VAL A 143 -5.49 -13.50 23.95
CA VAL A 143 -6.60 -14.43 24.20
C VAL A 143 -6.37 -15.80 23.54
N GLU A 144 -5.92 -15.83 22.29
CA GLU A 144 -5.66 -17.08 21.54
C GLU A 144 -4.57 -17.93 22.20
N MET A 145 -3.51 -17.29 22.70
CA MET A 145 -2.42 -17.96 23.44
C MET A 145 -2.84 -18.44 24.84
N GLY A 146 -4.02 -18.04 25.33
CA GLY A 146 -4.52 -18.42 26.65
C GLY A 146 -3.86 -17.65 27.81
N GLY A 147 -3.09 -16.59 27.53
CA GLY A 147 -2.53 -15.71 28.56
C GLY A 147 -3.58 -14.82 29.22
N HIS A 148 -4.66 -14.52 28.50
CA HIS A 148 -5.77 -13.69 28.96
C HIS A 148 -7.11 -14.33 28.62
N ALA A 149 -8.03 -14.40 29.59
CA ALA A 149 -9.41 -14.84 29.33
C ALA A 149 -10.23 -13.74 28.63
N SER A 150 -9.92 -12.47 28.95
CA SER A 150 -10.56 -11.28 28.41
C SER A 150 -9.55 -10.15 28.27
N ALA A 151 -9.63 -9.45 27.13
CA ALA A 151 -8.75 -8.36 26.76
C ALA A 151 -9.54 -7.21 26.09
N LEU A 152 -9.15 -5.97 26.37
CA LEU A 152 -9.68 -4.78 25.72
C LEU A 152 -8.76 -4.33 24.58
N ALA A 153 -9.35 -4.00 23.44
CA ALA A 153 -8.71 -3.27 22.36
C ALA A 153 -9.42 -1.93 22.16
N VAL A 154 -8.67 -0.84 22.23
CA VAL A 154 -9.23 0.52 22.29
C VAL A 154 -8.51 1.42 21.32
N ALA A 155 -9.25 2.24 20.59
CA ALA A 155 -8.67 3.28 19.75
C ALA A 155 -9.35 4.61 20.02
N SER A 156 -8.56 5.68 20.11
CA SER A 156 -9.06 7.00 20.50
C SER A 156 -8.23 8.10 19.83
N GLU A 157 -8.94 9.03 19.21
CA GLU A 157 -8.35 10.12 18.44
C GLU A 157 -8.85 11.47 18.95
N LEU A 158 -7.92 12.42 19.10
CA LEU A 158 -8.17 13.79 19.52
C LEU A 158 -7.39 14.82 18.67
N PRO A 159 -7.51 14.77 17.32
CA PRO A 159 -6.78 15.68 16.42
C PRO A 159 -7.24 17.14 16.52
N SER A 160 -8.43 17.44 17.05
CA SER A 160 -8.92 18.82 17.19
C SER A 160 -7.95 19.75 17.93
N ARG A 161 -7.15 19.21 18.87
CA ARG A 161 -6.09 19.95 19.58
C ARG A 161 -5.02 20.52 18.67
N LEU A 162 -4.77 19.87 17.53
CA LEU A 162 -3.80 20.28 16.50
C LEU A 162 -4.41 21.31 15.54
N PHE A 163 -5.74 21.37 15.44
CA PHE A 163 -6.44 22.21 14.45
C PHE A 163 -6.82 23.60 14.97
N LYS A 164 -6.66 23.84 16.28
CA LYS A 164 -6.89 25.14 16.92
C LYS A 164 -6.14 26.23 16.16
N ARG A 165 -6.82 27.35 15.88
CA ARG A 165 -6.23 28.48 15.15
C ARG A 165 -4.96 29.01 15.84
N SER A 166 -4.88 28.92 17.16
CA SER A 166 -3.71 29.30 17.95
C SER A 166 -2.44 28.52 17.60
N ARG A 167 -2.54 27.27 17.12
CA ARG A 167 -1.39 26.45 16.67
C ARG A 167 -0.71 26.96 15.41
N PHE A 168 -1.31 27.93 14.73
CA PHE A 168 -0.78 28.52 13.51
C PHE A 168 -0.31 29.96 13.73
N ALA A 169 -0.37 30.50 14.96
CA ALA A 169 -0.03 31.88 15.26
C ALA A 169 1.46 32.20 15.03
N ALA A 170 2.36 31.26 15.37
CA ALA A 170 3.81 31.39 15.16
C ALA A 170 4.19 31.56 13.68
N ARG A 171 3.31 31.13 12.76
CA ARG A 171 3.47 31.22 11.31
C ARG A 171 2.67 32.38 10.70
N GLY A 172 2.15 33.30 11.51
CA GLY A 172 1.29 34.38 11.03
C GLY A 172 -0.03 33.88 10.41
N TYR A 173 -0.51 32.71 10.84
CA TYR A 173 -1.68 32.01 10.28
C TYR A 173 -1.52 31.59 8.81
N ASP A 174 -0.28 31.50 8.34
CA ASP A 174 0.06 30.90 7.06
C ASP A 174 0.22 29.38 7.21
N ALA A 175 -0.35 28.65 6.27
CA ALA A 175 -0.30 27.21 6.21
C ALA A 175 -0.42 26.76 4.75
N ASP A 176 0.38 25.76 4.38
CA ASP A 176 0.28 25.10 3.09
C ASP A 176 -1.05 24.34 2.96
N PHE A 177 -1.37 23.92 1.73
CA PHE A 177 -2.61 23.18 1.45
C PHE A 177 -2.70 21.88 2.25
N ASP A 178 -1.58 21.16 2.40
CA ASP A 178 -1.50 19.86 3.07
C ASP A 178 -1.82 19.97 4.58
N ALA A 179 -1.38 21.06 5.23
CA ALA A 179 -1.70 21.39 6.62
C ALA A 179 -3.14 21.89 6.79
N HIS A 180 -3.69 22.55 5.76
CA HIS A 180 -5.10 22.94 5.74
C HIS A 180 -6.03 21.74 5.58
N PHE A 181 -5.66 20.78 4.74
CA PHE A 181 -6.52 19.69 4.28
C PHE A 181 -7.14 18.90 5.44
N LEU A 182 -6.29 18.39 6.36
CA LEU A 182 -6.73 17.49 7.42
C LEU A 182 -7.63 18.16 8.47
N ARG A 183 -7.56 19.48 8.61
CA ARG A 183 -8.43 20.23 9.54
C ARG A 183 -9.91 20.04 9.20
N TRP A 184 -10.24 19.83 7.93
CA TRP A 184 -11.62 19.66 7.46
C TRP A 184 -12.03 18.20 7.28
N MET A 185 -11.12 17.27 7.57
CA MET A 185 -11.30 15.83 7.40
C MET A 185 -11.46 15.13 8.75
N LEU A 186 -10.47 15.30 9.63
CA LEU A 186 -10.37 14.53 10.87
C LEU A 186 -11.21 15.14 12.00
N SER A 187 -11.67 14.26 12.88
CA SER A 187 -12.45 14.62 14.07
C SER A 187 -12.16 13.68 15.24
N ASP A 188 -12.77 13.97 16.38
CA ASP A 188 -12.45 13.27 17.63
C ASP A 188 -13.45 12.15 17.91
N GLY A 189 -12.99 11.09 18.57
CA GLY A 189 -13.84 9.97 18.98
C GLY A 189 -13.03 8.76 19.45
N ALA A 190 -13.72 7.85 20.14
CA ALA A 190 -13.13 6.61 20.63
C ALA A 190 -14.03 5.40 20.39
N GLY A 191 -13.41 4.26 20.15
CA GLY A 191 -14.07 2.95 20.08
C GLY A 191 -13.32 1.93 20.92
N ALA A 192 -14.04 0.96 21.48
CA ALA A 192 -13.50 -0.12 22.30
C ALA A 192 -14.16 -1.45 21.95
N LEU A 193 -13.36 -2.51 21.89
CA LEU A 193 -13.79 -3.88 21.69
C LEU A 193 -13.35 -4.74 22.89
N LEU A 194 -14.25 -5.59 23.36
CA LEU A 194 -13.96 -6.64 24.34
C LEU A 194 -13.77 -7.95 23.59
N LEU A 195 -12.58 -8.52 23.67
CA LEU A 195 -12.25 -9.82 23.11
C LEU A 195 -12.10 -10.85 24.22
N GLY A 196 -12.63 -12.05 24.00
CA GLY A 196 -12.53 -13.14 24.96
C GLY A 196 -12.71 -14.50 24.32
N ASN A 197 -12.65 -15.53 25.15
CA ASN A 197 -12.80 -16.93 24.72
C ASN A 197 -14.06 -17.60 25.26
N SER A 198 -14.97 -16.84 25.90
CA SER A 198 -16.18 -17.40 26.50
C SER A 198 -17.17 -17.90 25.45
N GLY A 199 -17.13 -17.34 24.23
CA GLY A 199 -18.05 -17.66 23.15
C GLY A 199 -19.50 -17.28 23.48
N ARG A 200 -19.70 -16.33 24.40
CA ARG A 200 -21.03 -15.82 24.77
C ARG A 200 -21.71 -15.15 23.57
N ALA A 201 -23.04 -15.18 23.59
CA ALA A 201 -23.84 -14.45 22.61
C ALA A 201 -23.55 -12.94 22.69
N LEU A 202 -23.54 -12.27 21.54
CA LEU A 202 -23.56 -10.82 21.45
C LEU A 202 -24.81 -10.28 22.14
N ALA A 203 -24.64 -9.16 22.84
CA ALA A 203 -25.77 -8.35 23.28
C ALA A 203 -26.34 -7.54 22.10
N GLY A 204 -27.64 -7.21 22.15
CA GLY A 204 -28.28 -6.32 21.18
C GLY A 204 -29.19 -7.03 20.18
N ALA A 205 -29.15 -6.59 18.92
CA ALA A 205 -30.10 -7.00 17.88
C ALA A 205 -29.94 -8.47 17.44
N SER A 206 -28.74 -9.03 17.56
CA SER A 206 -28.41 -10.37 17.06
C SER A 206 -28.62 -11.44 18.13
N GLN A 207 -29.84 -12.00 18.20
CA GLN A 207 -30.21 -13.01 19.19
C GLN A 207 -29.53 -14.37 18.93
N GLY A 208 -28.84 -14.92 19.94
CA GLY A 208 -28.25 -16.27 19.89
C GLY A 208 -27.03 -16.42 18.98
N VAL A 209 -26.40 -15.30 18.60
CA VAL A 209 -25.20 -15.25 17.75
C VAL A 209 -23.99 -14.86 18.59
N ARG A 210 -22.86 -15.52 18.37
CA ARG A 210 -21.53 -15.07 18.82
C ARG A 210 -20.69 -14.70 17.61
N LEU A 211 -19.75 -13.78 17.76
CA LEU A 211 -18.96 -13.28 16.63
C LEU A 211 -17.49 -13.67 16.78
N LYS A 212 -17.03 -14.62 15.97
CA LYS A 212 -15.65 -15.09 15.97
C LYS A 212 -14.79 -14.17 15.13
N LEU A 213 -13.65 -13.73 15.66
CA LEU A 213 -12.60 -13.13 14.85
C LEU A 213 -11.85 -14.26 14.15
N LYS A 214 -11.98 -14.42 12.82
CA LYS A 214 -11.31 -15.52 12.10
C LYS A 214 -9.84 -15.23 11.91
N TRP A 215 -9.52 -14.03 11.45
CA TRP A 215 -8.16 -13.61 11.22
C TRP A 215 -8.02 -12.09 11.15
N VAL A 216 -6.79 -11.63 11.38
CA VAL A 216 -6.35 -10.26 11.09
C VAL A 216 -5.14 -10.34 10.17
N HIS A 217 -5.07 -9.45 9.19
CA HIS A 217 -3.94 -9.32 8.28
C HIS A 217 -3.57 -7.86 8.10
N GLN A 218 -2.29 -7.54 8.21
CA GLN A 218 -1.82 -6.18 8.00
C GLN A 218 -0.49 -6.22 7.25
N ARG A 219 -0.28 -5.28 6.32
CA ARG A 219 0.98 -5.10 5.59
C ARG A 219 1.33 -3.64 5.46
N SER A 220 2.60 -3.33 5.74
CA SER A 220 3.18 -2.02 5.48
C SER A 220 4.01 -2.06 4.21
N PHE A 221 3.88 -1.00 3.43
CA PHE A 221 4.59 -0.72 2.20
C PHE A 221 5.52 0.50 2.40
N SER A 222 5.87 0.81 3.65
CA SER A 222 6.71 1.95 4.01
C SER A 222 8.08 1.98 3.33
N GLY A 223 8.58 0.83 2.88
CA GLY A 223 9.83 0.73 2.13
C GLY A 223 9.75 1.24 0.69
N ASP A 224 8.53 1.34 0.15
CA ASP A 224 8.27 1.73 -1.24
C ASP A 224 7.99 3.21 -1.36
N TYR A 225 7.22 3.71 -0.40
CA TYR A 225 6.68 5.05 -0.46
C TYR A 225 7.32 6.00 0.56
N PRO A 226 7.36 7.30 0.22
CA PRO A 226 7.68 8.32 1.20
C PRO A 226 6.59 8.42 2.28
N VAL A 227 6.91 9.08 3.39
CA VAL A 227 5.92 9.49 4.40
C VAL A 227 4.84 10.33 3.72
N CYS A 228 3.57 10.03 3.96
CA CYS A 228 2.45 10.67 3.27
C CYS A 228 1.64 11.52 4.25
N MET A 229 1.28 11.00 5.44
CA MET A 229 0.71 11.78 6.55
C MET A 229 1.72 11.91 7.69
N GLN A 230 1.92 13.12 8.22
CA GLN A 230 2.94 13.38 9.25
C GLN A 230 2.59 14.49 10.23
N LEU A 231 3.13 14.35 11.44
CA LEU A 231 3.28 15.39 12.43
C LEU A 231 4.69 15.27 13.04
N GLY A 232 5.35 16.40 13.27
CA GLY A 232 6.67 16.43 13.92
C GLY A 232 7.84 16.39 12.93
N LEU A 233 7.59 16.56 11.63
CA LEU A 233 8.61 16.78 10.60
C LEU A 233 8.38 18.12 9.90
N SER A 234 9.46 18.78 9.49
CA SER A 234 9.41 19.93 8.57
C SER A 234 8.67 19.60 7.27
N ALA A 235 8.20 20.60 6.53
CA ALA A 235 7.46 20.39 5.28
C ALA A 235 8.28 19.60 4.23
N ASP A 236 9.59 19.86 4.17
CA ASP A 236 10.56 19.15 3.32
C ASP A 236 11.09 17.83 3.93
N ARG A 237 10.62 17.48 5.14
CA ARG A 237 10.95 16.27 5.90
C ARG A 237 12.43 16.11 6.25
N GLN A 238 13.21 17.20 6.19
CA GLN A 238 14.65 17.18 6.50
C GLN A 238 14.94 17.27 8.00
N LYS A 239 14.00 17.79 8.81
CA LYS A 239 14.18 17.96 10.25
C LYS A 239 13.02 17.35 11.03
N GLY A 240 13.34 16.62 12.09
CA GLY A 240 12.41 16.27 13.15
C GLY A 240 12.21 17.42 14.13
N HIS A 241 11.06 17.45 14.80
CA HIS A 241 10.71 18.48 15.78
C HIS A 241 11.70 18.62 16.95
N LEU A 242 12.52 17.58 17.22
CA LEU A 242 13.60 17.61 18.23
C LEU A 242 14.95 18.07 17.67
N ASP A 243 15.10 18.25 16.36
CA ASP A 243 16.31 18.82 15.75
C ASP A 243 16.34 20.36 15.88
N TYR A 244 15.21 20.96 16.25
CA TYR A 244 15.12 22.40 16.51
C TYR A 244 15.59 22.72 17.94
N PRO A 245 16.20 23.89 18.18
CA PRO A 245 16.61 24.31 19.53
C PRO A 245 15.43 24.43 20.51
N SER A 246 14.21 24.67 19.99
CA SER A 246 12.99 24.75 20.78
C SER A 246 11.75 24.33 19.98
N TRP A 247 10.69 23.89 20.66
CA TRP A 247 9.41 23.61 20.01
C TRP A 247 8.74 24.86 19.41
N ASN A 248 9.05 26.05 19.94
CA ASN A 248 8.57 27.30 19.35
C ASN A 248 9.14 27.50 17.94
N GLU A 249 10.43 27.19 17.76
CA GLU A 249 11.06 27.22 16.43
C GLU A 249 10.53 26.12 15.52
N ALA A 250 10.29 24.91 16.06
CA ALA A 250 9.64 23.84 15.31
C ALA A 250 8.22 24.22 14.87
N GLU A 251 7.44 24.90 15.72
CA GLU A 251 6.10 25.40 15.39
C GLU A 251 6.16 26.53 14.33
N ALA A 252 7.11 27.45 14.46
CA ALA A 252 7.34 28.53 13.50
C ALA A 252 7.76 28.02 12.11
N ASP A 253 8.54 26.94 12.05
CA ASP A 253 8.87 26.24 10.79
C ASP A 253 7.73 25.30 10.33
N GLY A 254 6.69 25.15 11.14
CA GLY A 254 5.52 24.33 10.87
C GLY A 254 5.75 22.84 11.05
N ALA A 255 6.85 22.38 11.64
CA ALA A 255 7.07 20.95 11.90
C ALA A 255 5.97 20.34 12.79
N LEU A 256 5.29 21.15 13.60
CA LEU A 256 4.17 20.74 14.45
C LEU A 256 2.77 20.91 13.79
N SER A 257 2.71 21.17 12.49
CA SER A 257 1.47 21.12 11.71
C SER A 257 1.22 19.70 11.18
N LEU A 258 0.05 19.14 11.45
CA LEU A 258 -0.37 17.86 10.87
C LEU A 258 -0.60 18.04 9.36
N ARG A 259 0.12 17.27 8.54
CA ARG A 259 0.08 17.37 7.06
C ARG A 259 -0.26 16.04 6.41
N GLN A 260 -0.86 16.13 5.23
CA GLN A 260 -1.12 15.02 4.33
C GLN A 260 -0.74 15.41 2.90
N ASP A 261 0.18 14.68 2.29
CA ASP A 261 0.42 14.79 0.85
C ASP A 261 -0.70 14.05 0.11
N ILE A 262 -1.67 14.79 -0.41
CA ILE A 262 -2.86 14.20 -1.04
C ILE A 262 -2.57 13.53 -2.39
N ARG A 263 -1.46 13.88 -3.05
CA ARG A 263 -1.06 13.32 -4.35
C ARG A 263 -0.70 11.84 -4.23
N LEU A 264 -0.30 11.43 -3.04
CA LEU A 264 0.11 10.08 -2.69
C LEU A 264 -1.08 9.16 -2.33
N LEU A 265 -2.27 9.71 -2.06
CA LEU A 265 -3.43 8.93 -1.60
C LEU A 265 -3.95 7.87 -2.59
N PRO A 266 -3.96 8.07 -3.92
CA PRO A 266 -4.39 7.02 -4.85
C PRO A 266 -3.60 5.71 -4.68
N HIS A 267 -2.28 5.80 -4.49
CA HIS A 267 -1.40 4.64 -4.28
C HIS A 267 -1.78 3.80 -3.05
N LEU A 268 -2.42 4.41 -2.03
CA LEU A 268 -2.85 3.70 -0.83
C LEU A 268 -3.96 2.69 -1.11
N PHE A 269 -4.86 3.04 -2.03
CA PHE A 269 -5.96 2.17 -2.43
C PHE A 269 -5.46 1.12 -3.43
N ASP A 270 -4.53 1.49 -4.32
CA ASP A 270 -3.90 0.53 -5.23
C ASP A 270 -3.22 -0.60 -4.46
N ILE A 271 -2.30 -0.29 -3.53
CA ILE A 271 -1.63 -1.34 -2.73
C ILE A 271 -2.60 -2.13 -1.86
N GLY A 272 -3.65 -1.46 -1.37
CA GLY A 272 -4.72 -2.10 -0.63
C GLY A 272 -5.35 -3.21 -1.48
N ILE A 273 -5.81 -2.85 -2.68
CA ILE A 273 -6.50 -3.77 -3.58
C ILE A 273 -5.58 -4.89 -4.07
N HIS A 274 -4.29 -4.62 -4.33
CA HIS A 274 -3.34 -5.67 -4.66
C HIS A 274 -3.19 -6.69 -3.51
N GLU A 275 -3.12 -6.21 -2.26
CA GLU A 275 -3.05 -7.10 -1.10
C GLU A 275 -4.37 -7.84 -0.85
N TYR A 276 -5.52 -7.20 -1.10
CA TYR A 276 -6.84 -7.83 -1.08
C TYR A 276 -6.95 -8.95 -2.13
N ALA A 277 -6.55 -8.69 -3.38
CA ALA A 277 -6.55 -9.68 -4.44
C ALA A 277 -5.64 -10.88 -4.12
N LYS A 278 -4.52 -10.63 -3.43
CA LYS A 278 -3.66 -11.68 -2.89
C LYS A 278 -4.37 -12.51 -1.82
N LEU A 279 -5.10 -11.89 -0.89
CA LEU A 279 -5.89 -12.64 0.11
C LEU A 279 -6.93 -13.55 -0.55
N VAL A 280 -7.60 -13.07 -1.61
CA VAL A 280 -8.58 -13.87 -2.34
C VAL A 280 -7.92 -15.02 -3.09
N ARG A 281 -6.88 -14.74 -3.89
CA ARG A 281 -6.13 -15.76 -4.63
C ARG A 281 -5.54 -16.83 -3.71
N ASP A 282 -5.04 -16.43 -2.55
CA ASP A 282 -4.42 -17.34 -1.58
C ASP A 282 -5.49 -18.08 -0.72
N GLY A 283 -6.78 -17.88 -0.98
CA GLY A 283 -7.89 -18.61 -0.37
C GLY A 283 -8.28 -18.14 1.05
N TRP A 284 -7.85 -16.95 1.46
CA TRP A 284 -8.15 -16.41 2.79
C TRP A 284 -9.49 -15.68 2.87
N LEU A 285 -10.00 -15.25 1.72
CA LEU A 285 -11.25 -14.53 1.59
C LEU A 285 -11.95 -14.94 0.29
N ASP A 286 -13.25 -15.18 0.37
CA ASP A 286 -14.12 -15.33 -0.80
C ASP A 286 -15.06 -14.12 -0.83
N PRO A 287 -14.92 -13.20 -1.80
CA PRO A 287 -15.74 -11.98 -1.88
C PRO A 287 -17.24 -12.27 -1.92
N ASP A 288 -17.64 -13.39 -2.53
CA ASP A 288 -19.05 -13.76 -2.67
C ASP A 288 -19.69 -14.13 -1.32
N GLN A 289 -18.87 -14.63 -0.38
CA GLN A 289 -19.27 -15.00 0.99
C GLN A 289 -19.22 -13.82 1.97
N VAL A 290 -18.79 -12.63 1.56
CA VAL A 290 -18.81 -11.45 2.44
C VAL A 290 -20.21 -10.86 2.47
N ASP A 291 -20.93 -10.96 3.58
CA ASP A 291 -22.26 -10.38 3.74
C ASP A 291 -22.22 -8.89 4.09
N HIS A 292 -21.20 -8.48 4.85
CA HIS A 292 -21.06 -7.11 5.33
C HIS A 292 -19.62 -6.62 5.16
N PHE A 293 -19.43 -5.53 4.41
CA PHE A 293 -18.12 -4.90 4.18
C PHE A 293 -18.02 -3.56 4.90
N LEU A 294 -17.24 -3.52 5.97
CA LEU A 294 -17.00 -2.32 6.77
C LEU A 294 -15.69 -1.67 6.35
N CYS A 295 -15.78 -0.59 5.57
CA CYS A 295 -14.62 0.04 4.94
C CYS A 295 -14.35 1.43 5.53
N HIS A 296 -13.16 1.62 6.11
CA HIS A 296 -12.67 2.93 6.51
C HIS A 296 -11.99 3.65 5.33
N TYR A 297 -12.78 4.16 4.39
CA TYR A 297 -12.24 4.89 3.23
C TYR A 297 -11.87 6.37 3.50
N SER A 298 -12.02 6.86 4.74
CA SER A 298 -11.69 8.23 5.20
C SER A 298 -12.42 9.41 4.52
N SER A 299 -12.95 9.23 3.32
CA SER A 299 -13.62 10.22 2.48
C SER A 299 -14.51 9.51 1.46
N GLU A 300 -15.76 9.96 1.28
CA GLU A 300 -16.67 9.37 0.29
C GLU A 300 -16.14 9.45 -1.15
N LYS A 301 -15.24 10.40 -1.45
CA LYS A 301 -14.51 10.48 -2.73
C LYS A 301 -13.81 9.18 -3.11
N PHE A 302 -13.38 8.37 -2.14
CA PHE A 302 -12.66 7.13 -2.40
C PHE A 302 -13.57 5.90 -2.55
N ILE A 303 -14.87 6.01 -2.28
CA ILE A 303 -15.83 4.93 -2.55
C ILE A 303 -15.76 4.49 -4.02
N PRO A 304 -15.95 5.37 -5.03
CA PRO A 304 -15.88 4.97 -6.42
C PRO A 304 -14.50 4.45 -6.83
N VAL A 305 -13.42 4.90 -6.15
CA VAL A 305 -12.06 4.39 -6.41
C VAL A 305 -11.93 2.94 -5.94
N VAL A 306 -12.40 2.63 -4.73
CA VAL A 306 -12.37 1.26 -4.21
C VAL A 306 -13.31 0.35 -5.01
N GLU A 307 -14.50 0.83 -5.38
CA GLU A 307 -15.44 0.08 -6.23
C GLU A 307 -14.81 -0.25 -7.59
N ASP A 308 -14.29 0.76 -8.29
CA ASP A 308 -13.60 0.61 -9.57
C ASP A 308 -12.45 -0.39 -9.46
N LEU A 309 -11.54 -0.21 -8.49
CA LEU A 309 -10.42 -1.14 -8.32
C LEU A 309 -10.85 -2.59 -8.00
N MET A 310 -11.96 -2.79 -7.27
CA MET A 310 -12.52 -4.13 -7.03
C MET A 310 -13.16 -4.74 -8.28
N GLU A 311 -13.88 -3.94 -9.07
CA GLU A 311 -14.49 -4.34 -10.35
C GLU A 311 -13.43 -4.78 -11.34
N LYS A 312 -12.41 -3.94 -11.48
CA LYS A 312 -11.19 -4.16 -12.24
C LYS A 312 -10.47 -5.45 -11.87
N ALA A 313 -10.40 -5.77 -10.58
CA ALA A 313 -9.79 -7.01 -10.11
C ALA A 313 -10.68 -8.26 -10.34
N GLY A 314 -11.96 -8.09 -10.70
CA GLY A 314 -12.94 -9.17 -10.76
C GLY A 314 -13.33 -9.72 -9.38
N LEU A 315 -13.17 -8.92 -8.33
CA LEU A 315 -13.29 -9.32 -6.92
C LEU A 315 -14.27 -8.42 -6.17
N VAL A 316 -15.38 -8.07 -6.82
CA VAL A 316 -16.37 -7.10 -6.32
C VAL A 316 -17.05 -7.62 -5.07
N ILE A 317 -17.14 -6.76 -4.05
CA ILE A 317 -18.13 -6.90 -2.99
C ILE A 317 -19.26 -5.92 -3.30
N PRO A 318 -20.51 -6.37 -3.48
CA PRO A 318 -21.62 -5.50 -3.90
C PRO A 318 -21.84 -4.32 -2.96
N ARG A 319 -22.14 -3.13 -3.52
CA ARG A 319 -22.21 -1.86 -2.77
C ARG A 319 -23.25 -1.84 -1.66
N GLU A 320 -24.33 -2.60 -1.81
CA GLU A 320 -25.38 -2.80 -0.82
C GLU A 320 -24.90 -3.52 0.44
N ARG A 321 -23.79 -4.25 0.37
CA ARG A 321 -23.15 -4.92 1.51
C ARG A 321 -22.21 -3.98 2.27
N TRP A 322 -21.91 -2.80 1.73
CA TRP A 322 -20.98 -1.87 2.35
C TRP A 322 -21.66 -1.07 3.44
N PHE A 323 -21.03 -1.02 4.61
CA PHE A 323 -21.45 -0.18 5.72
C PHE A 323 -20.36 0.83 6.07
N SER A 324 -20.79 2.07 6.29
CA SER A 324 -19.94 3.13 6.84
C SER A 324 -20.82 4.18 7.49
N ASN A 325 -20.34 4.70 8.61
CA ASN A 325 -20.95 5.78 9.35
C ASN A 325 -20.16 7.10 9.25
N LEU A 326 -19.21 7.18 8.31
CA LEU A 326 -18.37 8.36 8.07
C LEU A 326 -19.18 9.67 8.00
N ALA A 327 -20.31 9.64 7.28
CA ALA A 327 -21.12 10.84 7.05
C ALA A 327 -21.64 11.48 8.35
N TRP A 328 -21.95 10.67 9.38
CA TRP A 328 -22.52 11.13 10.64
C TRP A 328 -21.64 10.93 11.88
N ARG A 329 -20.52 10.21 11.79
CA ARG A 329 -19.52 10.08 12.85
C ARG A 329 -18.24 10.86 12.59
N GLY A 330 -17.99 11.27 11.35
CA GLY A 330 -16.74 11.91 10.96
C GLY A 330 -15.60 10.91 10.76
N ASN A 331 -14.45 11.40 10.29
CA ASN A 331 -13.24 10.60 10.20
C ASN A 331 -12.49 10.66 11.53
N THR A 332 -12.63 9.62 12.34
CA THR A 332 -12.01 9.49 13.66
C THR A 332 -10.74 8.65 13.63
N GLY A 333 -10.03 8.62 12.50
CA GLY A 333 -8.74 7.95 12.33
C GLY A 333 -8.77 6.51 12.83
N ALA A 334 -7.86 6.16 13.75
CA ALA A 334 -7.73 4.83 14.34
C ALA A 334 -9.03 4.30 14.98
N ALA A 335 -9.87 5.20 15.51
CA ALA A 335 -11.12 4.83 16.17
C ALA A 335 -12.24 4.47 15.18
N SER A 336 -12.12 4.87 13.91
CA SER A 336 -13.20 4.75 12.92
C SER A 336 -13.76 3.34 12.81
N ILE A 337 -12.90 2.32 12.69
CA ILE A 337 -13.37 0.95 12.49
C ILE A 337 -13.99 0.36 13.75
N LEU A 338 -13.51 0.73 14.94
CA LEU A 338 -14.09 0.28 16.20
C LEU A 338 -15.46 0.94 16.44
N ILE A 339 -15.59 2.24 16.13
CA ILE A 339 -16.86 2.98 16.18
C ILE A 339 -17.85 2.40 15.17
N MET A 340 -17.39 2.11 13.95
CA MET A 340 -18.20 1.51 12.89
C MET A 340 -18.72 0.13 13.28
N LEU A 341 -17.85 -0.75 13.80
CA LEU A 341 -18.26 -2.06 14.32
C LEU A 341 -19.27 -1.94 15.46
N ALA A 342 -19.02 -1.07 16.45
CA ALA A 342 -19.90 -0.93 17.59
C ALA A 342 -21.30 -0.43 17.19
N GLU A 343 -21.39 0.54 16.29
CA GLU A 343 -22.68 1.01 15.77
C GLU A 343 -23.34 -0.01 14.82
N PHE A 344 -22.55 -0.72 14.01
CA PHE A 344 -23.06 -1.77 13.13
C PHE A 344 -23.75 -2.88 13.96
N LEU A 345 -23.11 -3.35 15.02
CA LEU A 345 -23.67 -4.37 15.93
C LEU A 345 -24.87 -3.89 16.74
N GLU A 346 -24.96 -2.58 16.98
CA GLU A 346 -26.12 -1.96 17.64
C GLU A 346 -27.32 -1.88 16.70
N THR A 347 -27.09 -1.58 15.42
CA THR A 347 -28.15 -1.18 14.48
C THR A 347 -28.54 -2.28 13.48
N ARG A 348 -27.73 -3.32 13.33
CA ARG A 348 -27.95 -4.42 12.39
C ARG A 348 -28.10 -5.75 13.11
N GLU A 349 -29.05 -6.53 12.64
CA GLU A 349 -29.17 -7.93 12.98
C GLU A 349 -28.25 -8.74 12.07
N ILE A 350 -27.46 -9.64 12.66
CA ILE A 350 -26.55 -10.55 11.97
C ILE A 350 -27.06 -11.97 12.17
N LYS A 351 -26.96 -12.80 11.15
CA LYS A 351 -27.37 -14.21 11.20
C LYS A 351 -26.17 -15.15 11.29
N PRO A 352 -26.32 -16.33 11.91
CA PRO A 352 -25.30 -17.37 11.86
C PRO A 352 -24.87 -17.67 10.41
N GLY A 353 -23.56 -17.75 10.19
CA GLY A 353 -22.93 -17.95 8.89
C GLY A 353 -22.52 -16.66 8.18
N GLU A 354 -23.07 -15.50 8.58
CA GLU A 354 -22.73 -14.23 7.92
C GLU A 354 -21.30 -13.79 8.25
N GLN A 355 -20.61 -13.24 7.25
CA GLN A 355 -19.25 -12.72 7.38
C GLN A 355 -19.19 -11.19 7.33
N ILE A 356 -18.39 -10.63 8.25
CA ILE A 356 -18.07 -9.21 8.32
C ILE A 356 -16.61 -9.05 7.93
N PHE A 357 -16.37 -8.49 6.75
CA PHE A 357 -15.04 -8.15 6.28
C PHE A 357 -14.77 -6.66 6.51
N CYS A 358 -13.62 -6.35 7.10
CA CYS A 358 -13.23 -4.98 7.38
C CYS A 358 -11.95 -4.59 6.63
N TYR A 359 -11.93 -3.39 6.05
CA TYR A 359 -10.75 -2.80 5.39
C TYR A 359 -10.39 -1.45 6.02
N ILE A 360 -9.13 -1.32 6.42
CA ILE A 360 -8.58 -0.14 7.08
C ILE A 360 -7.25 0.25 6.40
N PRO A 361 -7.29 1.19 5.45
CA PRO A 361 -6.09 1.82 4.92
C PRO A 361 -5.50 2.84 5.90
N GLU A 362 -4.18 3.00 5.86
CA GLU A 362 -3.46 4.02 6.61
C GLU A 362 -2.47 4.78 5.71
N SER A 363 -2.70 6.09 5.57
CA SER A 363 -1.90 7.01 4.76
C SER A 363 -0.63 7.52 5.43
N GLY A 364 -0.36 7.18 6.71
CA GLY A 364 0.86 7.60 7.43
C GLY A 364 2.11 7.34 6.61
N ARG A 365 2.37 6.06 6.38
CA ARG A 365 3.35 5.60 5.41
C ARG A 365 2.92 4.27 4.79
N PHE A 366 1.74 4.29 4.18
CA PHE A 366 1.20 3.22 3.35
C PHE A 366 1.14 1.87 4.05
N MET A 367 0.04 1.66 4.78
CA MET A 367 -0.29 0.38 5.39
C MET A 367 -1.73 0.01 5.06
N ALA A 368 -1.97 -1.27 4.82
CA ALA A 368 -3.30 -1.82 4.63
C ALA A 368 -3.56 -2.88 5.70
N ALA A 369 -4.71 -2.79 6.36
CA ALA A 369 -5.15 -3.73 7.38
C ALA A 369 -6.53 -4.28 7.04
N TYR A 370 -6.71 -5.55 7.35
CA TYR A 370 -7.89 -6.36 7.05
C TYR A 370 -8.22 -7.23 8.24
N MET A 371 -9.50 -7.46 8.48
CA MET A 371 -9.96 -8.47 9.44
C MET A 371 -11.26 -9.08 8.98
N LEU A 372 -11.44 -10.36 9.30
CA LEU A 372 -12.65 -11.10 8.98
C LEU A 372 -13.27 -11.65 10.26
N LEU A 373 -14.54 -11.34 10.47
CA LEU A 373 -15.36 -11.90 11.54
C LEU A 373 -16.46 -12.78 10.94
N GLU A 374 -16.84 -13.83 11.66
CA GLU A 374 -17.92 -14.74 11.26
C GLU A 374 -18.88 -14.94 12.42
N ALA A 375 -20.16 -14.80 12.12
CA ALA A 375 -21.24 -15.04 13.05
C ALA A 375 -21.48 -16.54 13.20
N GLU A 376 -21.46 -17.03 14.43
CA GLU A 376 -21.74 -18.43 14.76
C GLU A 376 -22.98 -18.51 15.67
N ALA A 377 -23.80 -19.56 15.50
CA ALA A 377 -24.84 -19.83 16.49
C ALA A 377 -24.20 -20.33 17.80
N VAL A 378 -24.68 -19.84 18.95
CA VAL A 378 -24.14 -20.19 20.27
C VAL A 378 -24.27 -21.69 20.60
N HIS A 379 -25.19 -22.39 19.92
CA HIS A 379 -25.40 -23.85 20.04
C HIS A 379 -24.84 -24.67 18.87
N ALA A 380 -24.09 -24.07 17.95
CA ALA A 380 -23.40 -24.85 16.93
C ALA A 380 -22.36 -25.76 17.60
N PRO A 381 -22.31 -27.07 17.26
CA PRO A 381 -21.16 -27.88 17.64
C PRO A 381 -19.91 -27.18 17.12
N ALA A 382 -18.85 -27.12 17.92
CA ALA A 382 -17.55 -26.66 17.45
C ALA A 382 -17.22 -27.46 16.19
N VAL A 383 -17.36 -26.84 15.02
CA VAL A 383 -17.05 -27.50 13.76
C VAL A 383 -15.57 -27.81 13.86
N ALA A 384 -15.24 -29.11 13.86
CA ALA A 384 -13.86 -29.58 13.79
C ALA A 384 -13.19 -28.79 12.68
N GLY A 385 -12.16 -28.02 13.04
CA GLY A 385 -11.68 -26.87 12.28
C GLY A 385 -11.72 -27.13 10.78
N SER A 386 -12.46 -26.28 10.05
CA SER A 386 -12.13 -26.04 8.65
C SER A 386 -10.64 -25.75 8.64
N ALA A 387 -9.86 -26.68 8.09
CA ALA A 387 -8.43 -26.51 7.98
C ALA A 387 -8.21 -25.28 7.11
N MET A 388 -7.96 -24.14 7.76
CA MET A 388 -7.45 -22.94 7.10
C MET A 388 -6.23 -23.38 6.29
N PRO A 389 -6.13 -23.00 5.01
CA PRO A 389 -5.19 -23.60 4.08
C PRO A 389 -3.77 -23.55 4.65
N THR A 390 -3.26 -24.71 5.05
CA THR A 390 -1.83 -24.93 5.21
C THR A 390 -1.24 -24.98 3.81
N ALA A 391 -0.19 -24.18 3.59
CA ALA A 391 0.44 -23.99 2.29
C ALA A 391 0.69 -25.33 1.57
N ASN A 392 -0.13 -25.65 0.57
CA ASN A 392 0.14 -26.68 -0.41
C ASN A 392 -0.05 -26.08 -1.80
N SER A 393 1.08 -25.98 -2.50
CA SER A 393 1.23 -25.45 -3.85
C SER A 393 0.70 -26.47 -4.86
N THR A 394 -0.52 -26.26 -5.37
CA THR A 394 -0.98 -26.77 -6.68
C THR A 394 -2.16 -25.92 -7.13
N ALA A 395 -1.92 -24.95 -8.02
CA ALA A 395 -2.97 -24.13 -8.62
C ALA A 395 -3.35 -24.66 -10.01
N SER A 396 -4.65 -24.71 -10.30
CA SER A 396 -5.23 -24.73 -11.64
C SER A 396 -6.23 -23.57 -11.75
N PRO A 397 -6.42 -22.96 -12.94
CA PRO A 397 -6.98 -21.61 -13.02
C PRO A 397 -8.42 -21.57 -13.54
N ALA A 398 -9.20 -20.62 -13.01
CA ALA A 398 -10.33 -19.97 -13.67
C ALA A 398 -10.36 -18.53 -13.13
N ALA A 399 -10.76 -17.48 -13.83
CA ALA A 399 -10.87 -17.12 -15.24
C ALA A 399 -11.17 -15.60 -15.19
N SER A 400 -10.44 -14.80 -15.98
CA SER A 400 -10.72 -13.45 -16.53
C SER A 400 -11.45 -12.36 -15.71
N ARG A 401 -11.16 -11.05 -15.76
CA ARG A 401 -10.14 -10.10 -16.30
C ARG A 401 -10.82 -8.71 -16.17
N THR A 402 -10.24 -7.75 -15.44
CA THR A 402 -9.55 -6.53 -15.92
C THR A 402 -10.38 -5.38 -16.52
N ALA A 403 -9.75 -4.23 -16.59
CA ALA A 403 -10.13 -2.93 -16.07
C ALA A 403 -10.12 -1.85 -17.19
N LEU A 404 -10.21 -0.54 -16.86
CA LEU A 404 -9.69 0.61 -17.64
C LEU A 404 -9.46 1.84 -16.76
N PHE A 405 -8.35 2.59 -16.88
CA PHE A 405 -8.34 4.06 -17.10
C PHE A 405 -6.94 4.67 -17.25
N ALA A 406 -6.81 5.60 -18.21
CA ALA A 406 -5.63 6.42 -18.48
C ALA A 406 -5.95 7.93 -18.58
N GLN A 407 -4.89 8.75 -18.34
CA GLN A 407 -4.63 10.18 -18.69
C GLN A 407 -5.26 11.29 -17.80
N HIS A 408 -4.61 12.39 -17.35
CA HIS A 408 -3.54 13.24 -17.94
C HIS A 408 -2.73 14.15 -16.93
N HIS A 409 -1.46 14.42 -17.31
CA HIS A 409 -0.52 15.57 -17.12
C HIS A 409 0.15 16.03 -15.80
N ASP A 410 1.50 15.89 -15.84
CA ASP A 410 2.63 16.72 -15.38
C ASP A 410 2.74 17.15 -13.91
N THR A 411 3.49 16.36 -13.13
CA THR A 411 4.65 16.82 -12.35
C THR A 411 5.57 15.61 -12.08
N GLN A 412 6.88 15.74 -12.31
CA GLN A 412 7.88 14.70 -12.04
C GLN A 412 7.86 14.32 -10.53
N SER A 413 7.45 13.10 -10.20
CA SER A 413 7.62 12.52 -8.86
C SER A 413 8.57 11.32 -8.91
N ASP A 414 9.45 11.22 -7.91
CA ASP A 414 10.50 10.21 -7.76
C ASP A 414 9.98 8.87 -7.18
N ASP A 415 8.74 8.49 -7.51
CA ASP A 415 8.05 7.34 -6.92
C ASP A 415 7.96 6.17 -7.90
N ALA A 416 8.24 4.95 -7.41
CA ALA A 416 8.14 3.72 -8.19
C ALA A 416 6.75 3.57 -8.83
N ASP A 417 5.73 4.11 -8.18
CA ASP A 417 4.32 3.90 -8.49
C ASP A 417 3.78 4.64 -9.70
N ALA A 418 4.41 5.74 -10.09
CA ALA A 418 4.09 6.41 -11.35
C ALA A 418 4.51 5.57 -12.58
N ILE A 419 5.32 4.53 -12.37
CA ILE A 419 5.86 3.68 -13.41
C ILE A 419 4.87 2.53 -13.67
N ALA A 420 3.96 2.77 -14.62
CA ALA A 420 2.97 1.80 -15.10
C ALA A 420 3.63 0.56 -15.74
N PRO A 421 2.91 -0.57 -15.83
CA PRO A 421 3.36 -1.71 -16.64
C PRO A 421 3.56 -1.33 -18.12
N PRO A 422 4.42 -2.07 -18.85
CA PRO A 422 4.69 -1.82 -20.27
C PRO A 422 3.41 -1.71 -21.11
N HIS A 423 2.46 -2.61 -20.86
CA HIS A 423 1.14 -2.63 -21.47
C HIS A 423 0.06 -2.53 -20.41
N ASP A 424 -0.98 -1.78 -20.73
CA ASP A 424 -2.20 -1.71 -19.95
C ASP A 424 -3.07 -2.95 -20.25
N PRO A 425 -3.33 -3.84 -19.27
CA PRO A 425 -4.18 -5.02 -19.47
C PRO A 425 -5.59 -4.68 -19.95
N ASP A 426 -5.98 -3.42 -19.79
CA ASP A 426 -7.30 -2.87 -20.04
C ASP A 426 -7.50 -2.47 -21.50
N MET A 427 -6.40 -2.15 -22.14
CA MET A 427 -6.30 -1.88 -23.58
C MET A 427 -5.87 -3.13 -24.34
N ALA A 428 -5.96 -4.31 -23.70
CA ALA A 428 -5.53 -5.57 -24.29
C ALA A 428 -6.38 -5.95 -25.52
N PRO A 429 -5.73 -6.43 -26.60
CA PRO A 429 -6.42 -7.13 -27.67
C PRO A 429 -7.25 -8.32 -27.15
N GLN A 430 -8.35 -8.63 -27.83
CA GLN A 430 -9.26 -9.70 -27.45
C GLN A 430 -8.50 -11.03 -27.36
N GLY A 431 -8.47 -11.65 -26.18
CA GLY A 431 -7.70 -12.87 -25.93
C GLY A 431 -6.46 -12.69 -25.05
N LEU A 432 -5.87 -11.48 -24.94
CA LEU A 432 -4.58 -11.27 -24.25
C LEU A 432 -4.60 -10.76 -22.81
N GLY A 433 -5.66 -10.11 -22.36
CA GLY A 433 -5.76 -9.50 -21.02
C GLY A 433 -5.34 -10.31 -19.78
N GLN A 434 -5.26 -11.66 -19.75
CA GLN A 434 -4.95 -12.48 -18.56
C GLN A 434 -3.45 -12.67 -18.53
N LEU A 435 -2.86 -12.99 -19.68
CA LEU A 435 -1.43 -12.92 -19.85
C LEU A 435 -0.94 -11.52 -19.50
N LEU A 436 -1.56 -10.46 -20.03
CA LEU A 436 -1.16 -9.09 -19.70
C LEU A 436 -1.42 -8.72 -18.23
N THR A 437 -2.49 -9.20 -17.60
CA THR A 437 -2.74 -9.03 -16.15
C THR A 437 -1.66 -9.72 -15.33
N GLU A 438 -1.29 -10.94 -15.68
CA GLU A 438 -0.25 -11.69 -14.97
C GLU A 438 1.13 -11.04 -15.16
N LEU A 439 1.45 -10.62 -16.39
CA LEU A 439 2.67 -9.89 -16.70
C LEU A 439 2.73 -8.55 -15.98
N ALA A 440 1.61 -7.83 -15.86
CA ALA A 440 1.52 -6.60 -15.07
C ALA A 440 1.76 -6.85 -13.58
N ALA A 441 1.24 -7.94 -13.02
CA ALA A 441 1.51 -8.33 -11.63
C ALA A 441 2.98 -8.70 -11.40
N ILE A 442 3.60 -9.45 -12.33
CA ILE A 442 5.04 -9.77 -12.30
C ILE A 442 5.87 -8.49 -12.40
N TRP A 443 5.51 -7.59 -13.32
CA TRP A 443 6.15 -6.30 -13.51
C TRP A 443 6.07 -5.44 -12.24
N HIS A 444 4.90 -5.35 -11.62
CA HIS A 444 4.69 -4.56 -10.41
C HIS A 444 5.58 -5.05 -9.26
N ASP A 445 5.65 -6.37 -9.03
CA ASP A 445 6.57 -6.97 -8.04
C ASP A 445 8.03 -6.66 -8.39
N TYR A 446 8.43 -6.92 -9.64
CA TYR A 446 9.78 -6.67 -10.13
C TYR A 446 10.21 -5.22 -9.93
N ARG A 447 9.44 -4.27 -10.48
CA ARG A 447 9.66 -2.82 -10.38
C ARG A 447 9.73 -2.37 -8.93
N SER A 448 8.79 -2.82 -8.09
CA SER A 448 8.78 -2.53 -6.65
C SER A 448 10.10 -2.98 -6.01
N ARG A 449 10.61 -4.17 -6.35
CA ARG A 449 11.87 -4.69 -5.81
C ARG A 449 13.09 -3.96 -6.37
N VAL A 450 13.10 -3.59 -7.64
CA VAL A 450 14.16 -2.76 -8.25
C VAL A 450 14.31 -1.45 -7.49
N TRP A 451 13.21 -0.81 -7.10
CA TRP A 451 13.23 0.45 -6.35
C TRP A 451 13.88 0.35 -4.95
N ARG A 452 13.97 -0.87 -4.40
CA ARG A 452 14.60 -1.17 -3.11
C ARG A 452 16.06 -1.61 -3.23
N THR A 453 16.60 -1.73 -4.43
CA THR A 453 17.98 -2.15 -4.65
C THR A 453 18.98 -1.10 -4.11
N PRO A 454 20.21 -1.51 -3.74
CA PRO A 454 21.22 -0.58 -3.21
C PRO A 454 21.50 0.61 -4.15
N VAL A 455 21.55 0.37 -5.47
CA VAL A 455 21.80 1.38 -6.50
C VAL A 455 20.70 2.45 -6.51
N VAL A 456 19.43 2.04 -6.57
CA VAL A 456 18.28 2.98 -6.59
C VAL A 456 18.13 3.69 -5.23
N ARG A 457 18.39 3.00 -4.12
CA ARG A 457 18.35 3.63 -2.78
C ARG A 457 19.41 4.72 -2.63
N ARG A 458 20.65 4.50 -3.12
CA ARG A 458 21.69 5.55 -3.12
C ARG A 458 21.28 6.74 -4.00
N LEU A 459 20.67 6.50 -5.16
CA LEU A 459 20.13 7.56 -6.02
C LEU A 459 19.08 8.42 -5.30
N ARG A 460 18.05 7.79 -4.72
CA ARG A 460 16.97 8.50 -4.00
C ARG A 460 17.47 9.27 -2.79
N ASN A 461 18.48 8.75 -2.10
CA ASN A 461 19.09 9.41 -0.95
C ASN A 461 20.14 10.47 -1.33
N ARG A 462 20.33 10.77 -2.63
CA ARG A 462 21.37 11.69 -3.14
C ARG A 462 22.79 11.32 -2.70
N GLN A 463 23.05 10.02 -2.58
CA GLN A 463 24.34 9.44 -2.20
C GLN A 463 25.04 8.76 -3.39
N PHE A 464 24.44 8.80 -4.59
CA PHE A 464 24.96 8.20 -5.80
C PHE A 464 26.03 9.07 -6.45
N GLN A 465 27.19 8.49 -6.79
CA GLN A 465 28.36 9.20 -7.29
C GLN A 465 28.75 8.77 -8.70
N THR A 466 29.64 9.52 -9.35
CA THR A 466 30.12 9.19 -10.70
C THR A 466 30.77 7.81 -10.76
N ALA A 467 31.48 7.38 -9.71
CA ALA A 467 32.05 6.03 -9.65
C ALA A 467 30.96 4.94 -9.69
N ASP A 468 29.85 5.14 -8.97
CA ASP A 468 28.70 4.22 -8.99
C ASP A 468 28.08 4.15 -10.41
N TYR A 469 27.97 5.30 -11.09
CA TYR A 469 27.45 5.37 -12.47
C TYR A 469 28.34 4.64 -13.47
N LEU A 470 29.67 4.85 -13.39
CA LEU A 470 30.64 4.15 -14.22
C LEU A 470 30.57 2.64 -13.98
N ASN A 471 30.55 2.20 -12.72
CA ASN A 471 30.43 0.79 -12.39
C ASN A 471 29.12 0.19 -12.92
N TRP A 472 27.99 0.90 -12.81
CA TRP A 472 26.74 0.45 -13.41
C TRP A 472 26.87 0.25 -14.92
N MET A 473 27.42 1.23 -15.65
CA MET A 473 27.61 1.12 -17.10
C MET A 473 28.56 -0.02 -17.49
N GLU A 474 29.66 -0.23 -16.77
CA GLU A 474 30.61 -1.32 -17.05
C GLU A 474 29.94 -2.70 -17.00
N ASN A 475 28.98 -2.87 -16.08
CA ASN A 475 28.21 -4.11 -15.94
C ASN A 475 27.08 -4.24 -16.95
N TRP A 476 26.57 -3.13 -17.47
CA TRP A 476 25.37 -3.09 -18.31
C TRP A 476 25.67 -3.09 -19.82
N ILE A 477 26.73 -2.42 -20.28
CA ILE A 477 27.19 -2.45 -21.67
C ILE A 477 27.34 -3.88 -22.23
N PRO A 478 28.06 -4.81 -21.56
CA PRO A 478 28.18 -6.18 -22.04
C PRO A 478 26.87 -6.97 -21.93
N GLN A 479 25.84 -6.49 -21.24
CA GLN A 479 24.50 -7.09 -21.25
C GLN A 479 23.71 -6.62 -22.48
N VAL A 480 23.67 -5.30 -22.75
CA VAL A 480 23.00 -4.71 -23.92
C VAL A 480 23.55 -5.30 -25.23
N ARG A 481 24.87 -5.51 -25.29
CA ARG A 481 25.53 -6.12 -26.44
C ARG A 481 25.04 -7.53 -26.79
N GLU A 482 24.57 -8.30 -25.81
CA GLU A 482 24.08 -9.66 -26.04
C GLU A 482 22.60 -9.67 -26.45
N GLY A 483 21.85 -8.59 -26.22
CA GLY A 483 20.44 -8.38 -26.59
C GLY A 483 20.07 -8.96 -27.97
N SER A 484 20.62 -8.32 -29.01
CA SER A 484 20.41 -8.74 -30.41
C SER A 484 20.87 -10.17 -30.72
N LYS A 485 21.84 -10.71 -29.98
CA LYS A 485 22.42 -12.04 -30.27
C LYS A 485 21.52 -13.17 -29.82
N TRP A 486 21.07 -13.16 -28.57
CA TRP A 486 20.15 -14.20 -28.10
C TRP A 486 18.78 -14.08 -28.76
N MET A 487 18.35 -12.87 -29.17
CA MET A 487 17.14 -12.69 -29.95
C MET A 487 17.23 -13.38 -31.31
N ARG A 488 18.34 -13.19 -32.04
CA ARG A 488 18.58 -13.89 -33.32
C ARG A 488 18.71 -15.39 -33.16
N GLU A 489 19.38 -15.84 -32.09
CA GLU A 489 19.44 -17.27 -31.76
C GLU A 489 18.04 -17.83 -31.51
N GLY A 490 17.20 -17.12 -30.76
CA GLY A 490 15.81 -17.51 -30.51
C GLY A 490 14.98 -17.55 -31.79
N ALA A 491 15.13 -16.54 -32.67
CA ALA A 491 14.46 -16.49 -33.97
C ALA A 491 14.87 -17.66 -34.87
N ALA A 492 16.16 -18.03 -34.87
CA ALA A 492 16.67 -19.17 -35.63
C ALA A 492 16.18 -20.54 -35.08
N SER A 493 15.80 -20.60 -33.81
CA SER A 493 15.26 -21.80 -33.17
C SER A 493 13.74 -21.97 -33.33
N LEU A 494 13.06 -21.00 -33.95
CA LEU A 494 11.64 -21.09 -34.29
C LEU A 494 11.43 -21.98 -35.52
N THR A 495 10.44 -22.87 -35.44
CA THR A 495 10.02 -23.72 -36.55
C THR A 495 9.19 -22.94 -37.58
N GLU A 496 8.99 -23.53 -38.76
CA GLU A 496 8.31 -22.89 -39.91
C GLU A 496 6.96 -22.27 -39.57
N GLN A 497 6.20 -22.87 -38.64
CA GLN A 497 4.92 -22.35 -38.17
C GLN A 497 5.04 -20.93 -37.56
N TYR A 498 6.17 -20.60 -36.94
CA TYR A 498 6.45 -19.32 -36.32
C TYR A 498 7.28 -18.39 -37.22
N ALA A 499 7.38 -18.65 -38.53
CA ALA A 499 8.17 -17.81 -39.44
C ALA A 499 7.80 -16.30 -39.41
N PRO A 500 6.51 -15.90 -39.31
CA PRO A 500 6.15 -14.48 -39.15
C PRO A 500 6.68 -13.87 -37.84
N LEU A 501 6.67 -14.65 -36.75
CA LEU A 501 7.21 -14.23 -35.45
C LEU A 501 8.73 -14.08 -35.52
N ALA A 502 9.43 -15.02 -36.16
CA ALA A 502 10.88 -14.96 -36.35
C ALA A 502 11.29 -13.67 -37.10
N ALA A 503 10.55 -13.29 -38.15
CA ALA A 503 10.81 -12.07 -38.91
C ALA A 503 10.66 -10.79 -38.08
N LEU A 504 9.66 -10.74 -37.17
CA LEU A 504 9.51 -9.61 -36.24
C LEU A 504 10.64 -9.54 -35.22
N ILE A 505 11.07 -10.67 -34.66
CA ILE A 505 12.20 -10.73 -33.73
C ILE A 505 13.50 -10.29 -34.43
N ASP A 506 13.72 -10.72 -35.67
CA ASP A 506 14.91 -10.31 -36.45
C ASP A 506 14.92 -8.81 -36.78
N MET A 507 13.75 -8.23 -37.07
CA MET A 507 13.59 -6.79 -37.25
C MET A 507 13.97 -6.04 -35.98
N HIS A 508 13.41 -6.45 -34.84
CA HIS A 508 13.69 -5.87 -33.53
C HIS A 508 15.18 -5.98 -33.16
N ALA A 509 15.76 -7.17 -33.28
CA ALA A 509 17.18 -7.40 -33.02
C ALA A 509 18.11 -6.59 -33.95
N GLY A 510 17.65 -6.29 -35.17
CA GLY A 510 18.39 -5.45 -36.13
C GLY A 510 18.44 -3.98 -35.74
N GLU A 511 17.41 -3.45 -35.11
CA GLU A 511 17.35 -2.07 -34.65
C GLU A 511 18.24 -1.81 -33.44
N GLU A 512 18.31 -2.76 -32.50
CA GLU A 512 19.08 -2.62 -31.25
C GLU A 512 20.55 -3.07 -31.37
N GLN A 513 20.98 -3.64 -32.50
CA GLN A 513 22.27 -4.34 -32.57
C GLN A 513 23.49 -3.46 -32.26
N ASN A 514 23.37 -2.13 -32.36
CA ASN A 514 24.48 -1.18 -32.13
C ASN A 514 24.30 -0.33 -30.86
N ASP A 515 23.25 -0.55 -30.08
CA ASP A 515 22.88 0.26 -28.92
C ASP A 515 23.97 0.29 -27.84
N PHE A 516 24.64 -0.84 -27.66
CA PHE A 516 25.79 -0.97 -26.76
C PHE A 516 26.96 -0.03 -27.13
N GLN A 517 27.07 0.40 -28.39
CA GLN A 517 28.12 1.33 -28.84
C GLN A 517 27.84 2.76 -28.36
N ILE A 518 26.57 3.17 -28.38
CA ILE A 518 26.13 4.47 -27.85
C ILE A 518 26.38 4.48 -26.33
N LEU A 519 25.95 3.42 -25.64
CA LEU A 519 26.16 3.29 -24.20
C LEU A 519 27.66 3.27 -23.82
N PHE A 520 28.52 2.65 -24.64
CA PHE A 520 29.97 2.70 -24.42
C PHE A 520 30.55 4.11 -24.64
N GLN A 521 30.06 4.85 -25.63
CA GLN A 521 30.47 6.24 -25.84
C GLN A 521 30.04 7.15 -24.67
N ASP A 522 28.86 6.93 -24.13
CA ASP A 522 28.36 7.62 -22.92
C ASP A 522 29.25 7.31 -21.71
N TYR A 523 29.62 6.03 -21.52
CA TYR A 523 30.57 5.60 -20.48
C TYR A 523 31.92 6.31 -20.60
N ARG A 524 32.49 6.40 -21.80
CA ARG A 524 33.74 7.11 -22.05
C ARG A 524 33.60 8.61 -21.78
N THR A 525 32.48 9.20 -22.15
CA THR A 525 32.16 10.62 -21.91
C THR A 525 31.99 10.92 -20.42
N ALA A 526 31.49 9.96 -19.64
CA ALA A 526 31.38 10.05 -18.18
C ALA A 526 32.71 9.88 -17.44
N GLY A 527 33.81 9.58 -18.13
CA GLY A 527 35.14 9.39 -17.56
C GLY A 527 35.56 7.93 -17.34
N GLY A 528 34.88 6.98 -17.99
CA GLY A 528 35.20 5.56 -17.91
C GLY A 528 36.62 5.21 -18.39
N ALA A 529 37.37 4.45 -17.57
CA ALA A 529 38.79 4.17 -17.80
C ALA A 529 39.06 3.02 -18.79
N VAL A 530 38.08 2.17 -19.08
CA VAL A 530 38.25 1.01 -19.96
C VAL A 530 38.21 1.44 -21.43
N ASP A 531 39.34 1.31 -22.14
CA ASP A 531 39.47 1.70 -23.54
C ASP A 531 38.91 0.66 -24.53
N ASN A 532 38.98 -0.63 -24.18
CA ASN A 532 38.48 -1.72 -25.00
C ASN A 532 37.16 -2.26 -24.44
N ILE A 533 36.08 -2.13 -25.21
CA ILE A 533 34.75 -2.60 -24.83
C ILE A 533 34.70 -4.10 -24.46
N ASP A 534 35.58 -4.92 -25.03
CA ASP A 534 35.65 -6.36 -24.73
C ASP A 534 36.25 -6.68 -23.34
N ALA A 535 36.87 -5.69 -22.69
CA ALA A 535 37.36 -5.83 -21.32
C ALA A 535 36.26 -5.65 -20.27
N LEU A 536 35.10 -5.09 -20.65
CA LEU A 536 33.96 -4.97 -19.75
C LEU A 536 33.40 -6.34 -19.36
N ARG A 537 32.83 -6.44 -18.16
CA ARG A 537 32.32 -7.68 -17.58
C ARG A 537 30.96 -7.44 -16.97
N ARG A 538 30.04 -8.40 -17.14
CA ARG A 538 28.76 -8.38 -16.44
C ARG A 538 29.01 -8.73 -14.97
N ASN A 539 28.16 -8.22 -14.09
CA ASN A 539 28.12 -8.69 -12.70
C ASN A 539 27.47 -10.09 -12.62
N PRO A 540 27.49 -10.77 -11.45
CA PRO A 540 26.91 -12.10 -11.31
C PRO A 540 25.46 -12.22 -11.77
N GLY A 541 24.64 -11.18 -11.55
CA GLY A 541 23.26 -11.15 -12.03
C GLY A 541 23.16 -11.07 -13.54
N GLY A 542 23.99 -10.24 -14.18
CA GLY A 542 24.09 -10.16 -15.64
C GLY A 542 24.62 -11.45 -16.27
N GLU A 543 25.61 -12.11 -15.68
CA GLU A 543 26.07 -13.42 -16.19
C GLU A 543 24.98 -14.50 -16.09
N ALA A 544 24.24 -14.53 -14.97
CA ALA A 544 23.12 -15.46 -14.80
C ALA A 544 21.98 -15.18 -15.79
N LEU A 545 21.62 -13.91 -15.98
CA LEU A 545 20.63 -13.49 -16.96
C LEU A 545 21.06 -13.88 -18.39
N ASN A 546 22.29 -13.56 -18.77
CA ASN A 546 22.83 -13.87 -20.09
C ASN A 546 22.82 -15.38 -20.37
N ALA A 547 23.32 -16.20 -19.44
CA ALA A 547 23.33 -17.64 -19.58
C ALA A 547 21.91 -18.23 -19.69
N TYR A 548 20.95 -17.70 -18.91
CA TYR A 548 19.55 -18.10 -18.96
C TYR A 548 18.91 -17.80 -20.31
N LEU A 549 19.11 -16.59 -20.85
CA LEU A 549 18.50 -16.16 -22.12
C LEU A 549 19.04 -16.95 -23.30
N HIS A 550 20.36 -17.13 -23.41
CA HIS A 550 20.96 -17.97 -24.45
C HIS A 550 20.56 -19.44 -24.30
N GLY A 551 20.53 -19.95 -23.06
CA GLY A 551 20.08 -21.32 -22.79
C GLY A 551 18.64 -21.57 -23.23
N LEU A 552 17.76 -20.58 -23.07
CA LEU A 552 16.38 -20.64 -23.55
C LEU A 552 16.31 -20.46 -25.08
N ALA A 553 17.06 -19.53 -25.65
CA ALA A 553 17.11 -19.25 -27.09
C ALA A 553 17.55 -20.45 -27.93
N ALA A 554 18.42 -21.31 -27.38
CA ALA A 554 18.86 -22.54 -28.01
C ALA A 554 17.80 -23.67 -28.00
N THR A 555 16.68 -23.50 -27.28
CA THR A 555 15.60 -24.50 -27.26
C THR A 555 14.69 -24.36 -28.47
N ARG A 556 14.08 -25.47 -28.89
CA ARG A 556 13.10 -25.47 -29.99
C ARG A 556 11.88 -24.63 -29.60
N ASP A 557 11.47 -23.75 -30.52
CA ASP A 557 10.30 -22.87 -30.37
C ASP A 557 10.30 -22.09 -29.03
N PRO A 558 11.30 -21.21 -28.80
CA PRO A 558 11.55 -20.59 -27.49
C PRO A 558 10.61 -19.40 -27.21
N ILE A 559 9.29 -19.61 -27.37
CA ILE A 559 8.22 -18.59 -27.24
C ILE A 559 8.26 -17.86 -25.88
N GLY A 560 8.76 -18.52 -24.83
CA GLY A 560 8.98 -17.90 -23.52
C GLY A 560 9.85 -16.65 -23.57
N LEU A 561 10.75 -16.50 -24.55
CA LEU A 561 11.59 -15.31 -24.71
C LEU A 561 10.78 -14.00 -24.85
N LEU A 562 9.53 -14.06 -25.33
CA LEU A 562 8.65 -12.90 -25.32
C LEU A 562 8.43 -12.37 -23.89
N GLY A 563 8.35 -13.25 -22.89
CA GLY A 563 8.28 -12.83 -21.49
C GLY A 563 9.58 -12.17 -20.99
N ALA A 564 10.72 -12.57 -21.54
CA ALA A 564 11.99 -11.91 -21.24
C ALA A 564 12.05 -10.51 -21.85
N ILE A 565 11.67 -10.36 -23.13
CA ILE A 565 11.60 -9.08 -23.84
C ILE A 565 10.68 -8.12 -23.08
N TYR A 566 9.50 -8.56 -22.62
CA TYR A 566 8.58 -7.73 -21.84
C TYR A 566 9.22 -7.08 -20.61
N ILE A 567 10.01 -7.84 -19.84
CA ILE A 567 10.70 -7.32 -18.65
C ILE A 567 11.88 -6.41 -19.04
N ILE A 568 12.62 -6.77 -20.09
CA ILE A 568 13.82 -6.03 -20.51
C ILE A 568 13.45 -4.67 -21.11
N GLU A 569 12.58 -4.67 -22.12
CA GLU A 569 12.04 -3.46 -22.77
C GLU A 569 11.28 -2.60 -21.77
N GLY A 570 10.46 -3.23 -20.92
CA GLY A 570 9.78 -2.53 -19.84
C GLY A 570 10.77 -1.79 -18.94
N THR A 571 11.91 -2.39 -18.60
CA THR A 571 12.95 -1.74 -17.78
C THR A 571 13.50 -0.50 -18.48
N GLY A 572 13.80 -0.61 -19.77
CA GLY A 572 14.30 0.50 -20.60
C GLY A 572 13.29 1.63 -20.79
N GLN A 573 12.02 1.32 -20.98
CA GLN A 573 10.97 2.29 -21.26
C GLN A 573 10.35 2.92 -19.99
N ARG A 574 10.33 2.21 -18.88
CA ARG A 574 9.54 2.60 -17.70
C ARG A 574 10.42 2.92 -16.49
N ILE A 575 11.36 2.05 -16.15
CA ILE A 575 12.23 2.24 -14.97
C ILE A 575 13.33 3.27 -15.24
N VAL A 576 14.07 3.12 -16.36
CA VAL A 576 15.21 3.98 -16.67
C VAL A 576 14.80 5.46 -16.82
N PRO A 577 13.70 5.82 -17.50
CA PRO A 577 13.28 7.21 -17.62
C PRO A 577 12.88 7.83 -16.27
N ALA A 578 12.36 7.03 -15.32
CA ALA A 578 12.08 7.50 -13.98
C ALA A 578 13.36 7.73 -13.14
N LEU A 579 14.43 6.97 -13.41
CA LEU A 579 15.73 7.16 -12.75
C LEU A 579 16.56 8.30 -13.38
N LEU A 580 16.32 8.66 -14.63
CA LEU A 580 17.12 9.64 -15.35
C LEU A 580 17.14 11.05 -14.69
N PRO A 581 16.02 11.63 -14.22
CA PRO A 581 16.04 12.88 -13.47
C PRO A 581 16.87 12.79 -12.18
N LEU A 582 16.79 11.67 -11.46
CA LEU A 582 17.57 11.42 -10.24
C LEU A 582 19.07 11.33 -10.53
N LEU A 583 19.44 10.67 -11.63
CA LEU A 583 20.81 10.58 -12.12
C LEU A 583 21.37 11.97 -12.45
N LYS A 584 20.64 12.77 -13.24
CA LYS A 584 21.03 14.14 -13.58
C LYS A 584 21.13 15.06 -12.37
N ALA A 585 20.28 14.86 -11.37
CA ALA A 585 20.32 15.63 -10.13
C ALA A 585 21.50 15.23 -9.23
N SER A 586 21.92 13.96 -9.26
CA SER A 586 23.00 13.43 -8.41
C SER A 586 24.40 13.59 -9.02
N LEU A 587 24.49 13.59 -10.36
CA LEU A 587 25.76 13.52 -11.08
C LEU A 587 26.07 14.84 -11.80
N LYS A 588 27.31 15.32 -11.66
CA LYS A 588 27.83 16.50 -12.39
C LYS A 588 28.47 16.09 -13.73
N LEU A 589 27.71 15.40 -14.56
CA LEU A 589 28.17 14.90 -15.87
C LEU A 589 27.57 15.72 -17.02
N PRO A 590 28.26 15.80 -18.17
CA PRO A 590 27.70 16.47 -19.35
C PRO A 590 26.44 15.73 -19.86
N PRO A 591 25.50 16.43 -20.53
CA PRO A 591 24.31 15.80 -21.11
C PRO A 591 24.63 14.62 -22.04
N ASP A 592 25.74 14.70 -22.77
CA ASP A 592 26.22 13.66 -23.69
C ASP A 592 26.57 12.34 -22.98
N ALA A 593 26.69 12.31 -21.65
CA ALA A 593 26.91 11.09 -20.88
C ALA A 593 25.63 10.28 -20.60
N PHE A 594 24.47 10.75 -21.08
CA PHE A 594 23.15 10.13 -20.84
C PHE A 594 22.35 9.87 -22.12
N ARG A 595 22.97 9.98 -23.31
CA ARG A 595 22.29 9.90 -24.60
C ARG A 595 21.56 8.58 -24.80
N PHE A 596 22.17 7.47 -24.42
CA PHE A 596 21.57 6.15 -24.48
C PHE A 596 20.30 6.10 -23.63
N LEU A 597 20.37 6.56 -22.37
CA LEU A 597 19.21 6.55 -21.46
C LEU A 597 18.09 7.47 -21.93
N GLU A 598 18.43 8.58 -22.59
CA GLU A 598 17.45 9.50 -23.18
C GLU A 598 16.79 8.92 -24.43
N TYR A 599 17.57 8.41 -25.38
CA TYR A 599 17.06 7.92 -26.67
C TYR A 599 16.37 6.55 -26.55
N HIS A 600 16.97 5.60 -25.83
CA HIS A 600 16.46 4.24 -25.72
C HIS A 600 15.07 4.22 -25.07
N GLY A 601 14.87 5.01 -24.01
CA GLY A 601 13.56 5.13 -23.37
C GLY A 601 12.43 5.62 -24.29
N HIS A 602 12.73 6.42 -25.32
CA HIS A 602 11.75 6.86 -26.32
C HIS A 602 11.53 5.83 -27.44
N ASN A 603 12.57 5.08 -27.83
CA ASN A 603 12.48 4.09 -28.91
C ASN A 603 11.72 2.82 -28.48
N ASP A 604 11.76 2.49 -27.18
CA ASP A 604 11.12 1.31 -26.60
C ASP A 604 9.57 1.35 -26.67
N GLU A 605 8.95 2.50 -26.96
CA GLU A 605 7.51 2.59 -27.24
C GLU A 605 7.11 1.80 -28.50
N HIS A 606 7.90 1.94 -29.57
CA HIS A 606 7.67 1.20 -30.81
C HIS A 606 7.97 -0.29 -30.64
N HIS A 607 8.94 -0.62 -29.79
CA HIS A 607 9.33 -1.98 -29.46
C HIS A 607 8.21 -2.74 -28.75
N LEU A 608 7.59 -2.13 -27.74
CA LEU A 608 6.50 -2.76 -27.01
C LEU A 608 5.23 -2.90 -27.84
N ALA A 609 4.98 -1.98 -28.78
CA ALA A 609 3.90 -2.16 -29.75
C ALA A 609 4.15 -3.38 -30.66
N ARG A 610 5.38 -3.56 -31.17
CA ARG A 610 5.75 -4.76 -31.94
C ARG A 610 5.71 -6.03 -31.11
N TRP A 611 6.12 -5.96 -29.84
CA TRP A 611 6.07 -7.08 -28.91
C TRP A 611 4.64 -7.60 -28.77
N LEU A 612 3.64 -6.70 -28.71
CA LEU A 612 2.25 -7.10 -28.61
C LEU A 612 1.82 -7.94 -29.82
N SER A 613 2.17 -7.49 -31.03
CA SER A 613 1.94 -8.26 -32.27
C SER A 613 2.71 -9.59 -32.29
N ALA A 614 3.91 -9.63 -31.71
CA ALA A 614 4.68 -10.87 -31.59
C ALA A 614 4.00 -11.89 -30.66
N VAL A 615 3.38 -11.43 -29.57
CA VAL A 615 2.59 -12.29 -28.68
C VAL A 615 1.33 -12.82 -29.37
N GLU A 616 0.61 -11.98 -30.12
CA GLU A 616 -0.56 -12.42 -30.90
C GLU A 616 -0.19 -13.55 -31.87
N LEU A 617 0.88 -13.37 -32.67
CA LEU A 617 1.37 -14.40 -33.58
C LEU A 617 1.80 -15.69 -32.87
N ALA A 618 2.39 -15.56 -31.69
CA ALA A 618 2.82 -16.71 -30.91
C ALA A 618 1.63 -17.53 -30.39
N LEU A 619 0.56 -16.87 -29.94
CA LEU A 619 -0.65 -17.54 -29.46
C LEU A 619 -1.48 -18.12 -30.60
N ASP A 620 -1.56 -17.45 -31.75
CA ASP A 620 -2.27 -17.96 -32.93
C ASP A 620 -1.68 -19.28 -33.45
N CYS A 621 -0.37 -19.46 -33.25
CA CYS A 621 0.36 -20.67 -33.64
C CYS A 621 0.53 -21.69 -32.50
N ASP A 622 -0.03 -21.45 -31.31
CA ASP A 622 0.14 -22.30 -30.12
C ASP A 622 -0.83 -23.50 -30.12
N GLU A 623 -0.41 -24.62 -30.73
CA GLU A 623 -1.21 -25.84 -30.77
C GLU A 623 -1.34 -26.57 -29.42
N ASP A 624 -0.41 -26.35 -28.47
CA ASP A 624 -0.38 -27.07 -27.20
C ASP A 624 -0.99 -26.28 -26.01
N GLY A 625 -1.36 -25.03 -26.24
CA GLY A 625 -2.06 -24.17 -25.28
C GLY A 625 -1.20 -23.75 -24.09
N ARG A 626 0.14 -23.79 -24.20
CA ARG A 626 1.06 -23.45 -23.10
C ARG A 626 1.88 -22.19 -23.34
N ALA A 627 1.70 -21.49 -24.45
CA ALA A 627 2.49 -20.30 -24.78
C ALA A 627 2.33 -19.20 -23.72
N GLU A 628 1.09 -18.88 -23.30
CA GLU A 628 0.84 -17.88 -22.25
C GLU A 628 1.61 -18.21 -20.96
N GLN A 629 1.55 -19.46 -20.51
CA GLN A 629 2.24 -19.89 -19.30
C GLN A 629 3.76 -19.84 -19.44
N ARG A 630 4.31 -20.23 -20.60
CA ARG A 630 5.76 -20.14 -20.88
C ARG A 630 6.25 -18.69 -20.88
N ILE A 631 5.45 -17.77 -21.42
CA ILE A 631 5.73 -16.32 -21.43
C ILE A 631 5.75 -15.80 -20.00
N ALA A 632 4.70 -16.07 -19.21
CA ALA A 632 4.61 -15.63 -17.82
C ALA A 632 5.74 -16.22 -16.94
N ASP A 633 6.03 -17.51 -17.05
CA ASP A 633 7.11 -18.18 -16.31
C ASP A 633 8.49 -17.59 -16.65
N THR A 634 8.72 -17.31 -17.94
CA THR A 634 9.97 -16.70 -18.37
C THR A 634 10.07 -15.27 -17.89
N ALA A 635 9.00 -14.47 -17.97
CA ALA A 635 8.98 -13.12 -17.40
C ALA A 635 9.31 -13.13 -15.91
N ARG A 636 8.73 -14.06 -15.14
CA ARG A 636 9.01 -14.20 -13.69
C ARG A 636 10.48 -14.51 -13.40
N ARG A 637 11.10 -15.40 -14.18
CA ARG A 637 12.53 -15.76 -14.04
C ARG A 637 13.44 -14.63 -14.49
N THR A 638 13.15 -14.01 -15.63
CA THR A 638 13.88 -12.85 -16.14
C THR A 638 13.83 -11.70 -15.15
N ALA A 639 12.67 -11.38 -14.56
CA ALA A 639 12.53 -10.39 -13.51
C ALA A 639 13.42 -10.67 -12.30
N ALA A 640 13.49 -11.93 -11.84
CA ALA A 640 14.34 -12.31 -10.72
C ALA A 640 15.84 -12.15 -11.03
N LEU A 641 16.28 -12.57 -12.22
CA LEU A 641 17.66 -12.48 -12.67
C LEU A 641 18.09 -11.03 -12.96
N TYR A 642 17.19 -10.23 -13.55
CA TYR A 642 17.49 -8.83 -13.84
C TYR A 642 17.52 -8.00 -12.55
N LEU A 643 16.64 -8.31 -11.58
CA LEU A 643 16.71 -7.73 -10.24
C LEU A 643 18.04 -8.06 -9.54
N MET A 644 18.53 -9.30 -9.69
CA MET A 644 19.85 -9.70 -9.20
C MET A 644 20.94 -8.82 -9.85
N GLN A 645 20.87 -8.54 -11.15
CA GLN A 645 21.79 -7.61 -11.80
C GLN A 645 21.79 -6.23 -11.15
N PHE A 646 20.63 -5.65 -10.84
CA PHE A 646 20.53 -4.37 -10.12
C PHE A 646 21.14 -4.43 -8.70
N HIS A 647 20.97 -5.54 -7.98
CA HIS A 647 21.56 -5.72 -6.64
C HIS A 647 23.10 -5.70 -6.68
N HIS A 648 23.69 -6.38 -7.66
CA HIS A 648 25.14 -6.51 -7.78
C HIS A 648 25.83 -5.26 -8.36
N VAL A 649 25.09 -4.22 -8.79
CA VAL A 649 25.68 -2.95 -9.26
C VAL A 649 26.53 -2.27 -8.17
N MET A 650 26.25 -2.50 -6.89
CA MET A 650 26.95 -1.81 -5.80
C MET A 650 27.92 -2.70 -5.00
N GLU A 651 28.17 -3.95 -5.45
CA GLU A 651 28.98 -4.90 -4.67
C GLU A 651 30.49 -4.76 -4.86
N GLY A 652 30.93 -3.98 -5.86
CA GLY A 652 32.35 -3.71 -6.12
C GLY A 652 33.04 -2.78 -5.10
N ASP A 653 32.28 -2.18 -4.16
CA ASP A 653 32.80 -1.27 -3.13
C ASP A 653 33.56 -1.98 -1.98
N ALA A 654 33.66 -3.32 -2.01
CA ALA A 654 34.37 -4.12 -1.01
C ALA A 654 35.67 -4.70 -1.57
N ALA A 655 36.64 -3.84 -1.88
CA ALA A 655 38.04 -4.24 -2.12
C ALA A 655 39.01 -3.21 -1.53
#